data_AF-A0A2H3B3S7-F1
#
_entry.id   AF-A0A2H3B3S7-F1
#
_cell.length_a   1.000
_cell.length_b   1.000
_cell.length_c   1.000
_cell.angle_alpha   90.00
_cell.angle_beta   90.00
_cell.angle_gamma   90.00
#
_symmetry.space_group_name_H-M   'P 1'
#
loop_
_entity.id
_entity.type
_entity.pdbx_description
1 polymer ?
#
loop_
_entity_poly.entity_id
_entity_poly.type
_entity_poly.pdbx_seq_one_letter_code
_entity_poly.pdbx_strand_id
1 'polypeptide(L)'
;GHLQVTTIQASRGQTHLPDDRISIPVVMVEAMDDSAIVTTSLPTCLSSITMSERFQSAYGGETNWPKSAAFLRNVPDPPSHLQVTSVHPAQPEIPVQQDLVVSTSHVEFLRLSINDPSAQYQKLKGLISSFDFPSLQNIRLPLPALRRVLSQCLVSKLRPHLAYQPISDTDAVHLDHLIAAKVHEYFSFPFHFNSSLLSLPLSLHGFDFPSVSHLNRVAAVNGLLRDLNHHIGTFQNMARITLADWTCQLNHCVFPLHGTSLNASFMRHQSSLPFQWRLAHDTMRQNGLSIRNTDLSFLFYGDVSLRHLNRTLPPPLTLPPQFITNLANAGLTYLFDTAFFSTDPLDHAVLRLQPRLNVQFQNATTRAEEQWLQTSQWLSSLTLMDLALDLEPLWFLGLPPRLRMQKAHDLINAYYAVSPHKPFPSFISSGIYASDASMLPAAPSFRHQRSVTLSSISHSSALAMNLDCFRTSAWVYHGETYGLVASTIHQYNLPPPPPHLPSSPALYTDHLNSSRIISSALHIPPSPHQWSSLPVNALADRLASGSQYLQLRPPPAPLPTFFMDSFMLYSPNDGYVETSISSYLPSVLTSTLYSSPDFRPATTMLLPFYDQHTPPEHPYLRASSAYSALVQLYARSDQLDTTYTRFRRFGNVSPMCISGCDALETVHHVFVSCPAYHTFRQHATQTLITETSRILDSAEVPLLICRSFLQVVRRLFED
;
A
#
# COMPACT_ATOMS: atom_id res chain seq x y z
N GLY A 1 35.65 -17.25 -5.90
CA GLY A 1 34.68 -16.84 -6.93
C GLY A 1 33.70 -15.84 -6.36
N HIS A 2 32.94 -15.15 -7.21
CA HIS A 2 31.85 -14.27 -6.76
C HIS A 2 30.59 -15.10 -6.51
N LEU A 3 29.72 -14.62 -5.62
CA LEU A 3 28.44 -15.27 -5.39
C LEU A 3 27.54 -15.00 -6.59
N GLN A 4 27.09 -16.05 -7.27
CA GLN A 4 26.11 -15.95 -8.34
C GLN A 4 24.75 -16.37 -7.80
N VAL A 5 23.77 -15.47 -7.88
CA VAL A 5 22.41 -15.73 -7.41
C VAL A 5 21.49 -15.88 -8.62
N THR A 6 20.77 -16.99 -8.66
CA THR A 6 19.76 -17.33 -9.67
C THR A 6 18.70 -18.21 -9.02
N THR A 7 17.58 -18.46 -9.72
CA THR A 7 16.51 -19.31 -9.18
C THR A 7 16.95 -20.76 -9.11
N ILE A 8 16.35 -21.54 -8.22
CA ILE A 8 16.63 -22.98 -8.08
C ILE A 8 16.19 -23.72 -9.35
N GLN A 9 15.14 -23.26 -10.02
CA GLN A 9 14.70 -23.83 -11.29
C GLN A 9 15.72 -23.62 -12.42
N ALA A 10 16.29 -22.41 -12.51
CA ALA A 10 17.39 -22.11 -13.44
C ALA A 10 18.62 -22.99 -13.17
N SER A 11 18.99 -23.15 -11.89
CA SER A 11 20.13 -23.98 -11.48
C SER A 11 20.00 -25.46 -11.91
N ARG A 12 18.75 -25.93 -12.10
CA ARG A 12 18.42 -27.29 -12.55
C ARG A 12 18.23 -27.39 -14.07
N GLY A 13 18.38 -26.29 -14.81
CA GLY A 13 18.07 -26.22 -16.23
C GLY A 13 16.57 -26.39 -16.55
N GLN A 14 15.69 -26.11 -15.59
CA GLN A 14 14.24 -26.26 -15.72
C GLN A 14 13.53 -24.93 -15.56
N THR A 15 13.75 -24.00 -16.49
CA THR A 15 13.10 -22.69 -16.48
C THR A 15 11.59 -22.81 -16.60
N HIS A 16 10.88 -22.19 -15.68
CA HIS A 16 9.42 -22.15 -15.59
C HIS A 16 8.86 -20.79 -16.01
N LEU A 17 9.46 -19.72 -15.50
CA LEU A 17 9.07 -18.33 -15.71
C LEU A 17 10.21 -17.55 -16.39
N PRO A 18 9.93 -16.40 -17.02
CA PRO A 18 10.98 -15.54 -17.59
C PRO A 18 12.04 -15.12 -16.56
N ASP A 19 11.62 -14.92 -15.30
CA ASP A 19 12.49 -14.53 -14.19
C ASP A 19 13.56 -15.59 -13.86
N ASP A 20 13.38 -16.85 -14.28
CA ASP A 20 14.40 -17.90 -14.13
C ASP A 20 15.63 -17.65 -15.03
N ARG A 21 15.56 -16.72 -15.99
CA ARG A 21 16.72 -16.32 -16.79
C ARG A 21 17.59 -15.27 -16.10
N ILE A 22 17.12 -14.72 -14.97
CA ILE A 22 17.85 -13.70 -14.22
C ILE A 22 18.98 -14.36 -13.43
N SER A 23 20.16 -13.76 -13.52
CA SER A 23 21.34 -14.15 -12.76
C SER A 23 22.11 -12.91 -12.32
N ILE A 24 22.43 -12.82 -11.03
CA ILE A 24 23.10 -11.67 -10.43
C ILE A 24 24.44 -12.11 -9.85
N PRO A 25 25.57 -11.59 -10.36
CA PRO A 25 26.85 -11.69 -9.66
C PRO A 25 26.91 -10.66 -8.52
N VAL A 26 26.86 -11.13 -7.27
CA VAL A 26 27.02 -10.29 -6.08
C VAL A 26 28.51 -10.22 -5.73
N VAL A 27 29.09 -9.04 -5.93
CA VAL A 27 30.50 -8.76 -5.66
C VAL A 27 30.66 -7.91 -4.40
N MET A 28 29.91 -6.80 -4.32
CA MET A 28 29.98 -5.84 -3.24
C MET A 28 28.62 -5.16 -3.05
N VAL A 29 28.31 -4.79 -1.81
CA VAL A 29 27.19 -3.91 -1.45
C VAL A 29 27.79 -2.74 -0.68
N GLU A 30 27.49 -1.52 -1.09
CA GLU A 30 28.07 -0.30 -0.52
C GLU A 30 26.96 0.68 -0.16
N ALA A 31 27.10 1.31 1.00
CA ALA A 31 26.22 2.35 1.50
C ALA A 31 27.08 3.39 2.26
N MET A 32 27.45 4.46 1.57
CA MET A 32 28.39 5.48 2.06
C MET A 32 29.75 4.85 2.41
N ASP A 33 30.17 4.89 3.68
CA ASP A 33 31.42 4.30 4.18
C ASP A 33 31.30 2.82 4.55
N ASP A 34 30.07 2.29 4.67
CA ASP A 34 29.84 0.88 4.99
C ASP A 34 29.82 0.04 3.70
N SER A 35 30.83 -0.80 3.53
CA SER A 35 30.99 -1.72 2.39
C SER A 35 31.01 -3.17 2.83
N ALA A 36 30.31 -4.04 2.10
CA ALA A 36 30.29 -5.49 2.31
C ALA A 36 30.74 -6.20 1.03
N ILE A 37 31.86 -6.92 1.11
CA ILE A 37 32.39 -7.73 0.00
C ILE A 37 31.88 -9.16 0.15
N VAL A 38 31.29 -9.71 -0.92
CA VAL A 38 30.69 -11.06 -0.91
C VAL A 38 31.49 -11.98 -1.83
N THR A 39 32.01 -13.07 -1.27
CA THR A 39 32.77 -14.07 -2.03
C THR A 39 32.42 -15.49 -1.60
N THR A 40 32.66 -16.46 -2.48
CA THR A 40 32.39 -17.88 -2.22
C THR A 40 33.61 -18.65 -1.73
N SER A 41 34.79 -18.02 -1.67
CA SER A 41 36.03 -18.67 -1.26
C SER A 41 36.96 -17.71 -0.54
N LEU A 42 37.58 -18.18 0.55
CA LEU A 42 38.48 -17.39 1.36
C LEU A 42 39.64 -16.75 0.57
N PRO A 43 40.34 -17.45 -0.35
CA PRO A 43 41.41 -16.83 -1.14
C PRO A 43 40.92 -15.65 -1.98
N THR A 44 39.70 -15.74 -2.52
CA THR A 44 39.10 -14.62 -3.26
C THR A 44 38.74 -13.47 -2.32
N CYS A 45 38.19 -13.76 -1.13
CA CYS A 45 37.93 -12.76 -0.10
C CYS A 45 39.19 -11.96 0.25
N LEU A 46 40.28 -12.65 0.60
CA LEU A 46 41.55 -12.03 0.97
C LEU A 46 42.12 -11.19 -0.17
N SER A 47 42.10 -11.73 -1.40
CA SER A 47 42.53 -10.98 -2.59
C SER A 47 41.69 -9.71 -2.81
N SER A 48 40.36 -9.80 -2.67
CA SER A 48 39.46 -8.67 -2.84
C SER A 48 39.69 -7.60 -1.77
N ILE A 49 39.88 -8.00 -0.50
CA ILE A 49 40.22 -7.08 0.60
C ILE A 49 41.52 -6.34 0.27
N THR A 50 42.59 -7.06 -0.06
CA THR A 50 43.89 -6.42 -0.37
C THR A 50 43.80 -5.49 -1.58
N MET A 51 42.99 -5.83 -2.60
CA MET A 51 42.75 -4.95 -3.75
C MET A 51 41.98 -3.68 -3.36
N SER A 52 40.92 -3.81 -2.56
CA SER A 52 40.15 -2.66 -2.05
C SER A 52 41.01 -1.74 -1.19
N GLU A 53 41.84 -2.31 -0.31
CA GLU A 53 42.79 -1.58 0.54
C GLU A 53 43.82 -0.78 -0.28
N ARG A 54 44.40 -1.40 -1.32
CA ARG A 54 45.30 -0.70 -2.24
C ARG A 54 44.59 0.44 -2.97
N PHE A 55 43.39 0.17 -3.48
CA PHE A 55 42.59 1.15 -4.19
C PHE A 55 42.28 2.36 -3.31
N GLN A 56 41.68 2.16 -2.13
CA GLN A 56 41.33 3.28 -1.24
C GLN A 56 42.56 4.06 -0.77
N SER A 57 43.69 3.38 -0.50
CA SER A 57 44.91 4.05 -0.04
C SER A 57 45.47 5.02 -1.09
N ALA A 58 45.30 4.70 -2.38
CA ALA A 58 45.71 5.59 -3.47
C ALA A 58 44.93 6.90 -3.51
N TYR A 59 43.74 6.94 -2.89
CA TYR A 59 42.90 8.13 -2.75
C TYR A 59 42.91 8.71 -1.34
N GLY A 60 43.79 8.23 -0.45
CA GLY A 60 43.90 8.69 0.94
C GLY A 60 42.78 8.17 1.86
N GLY A 61 42.07 7.10 1.48
CA GLY A 61 41.10 6.42 2.33
C GLY A 61 41.74 5.42 3.28
N GLU A 62 41.21 5.31 4.50
CA GLU A 62 41.68 4.37 5.54
C GLU A 62 40.51 3.54 6.10
N THR A 63 40.70 2.22 6.22
CA THR A 63 39.71 1.31 6.81
C THR A 63 39.74 1.37 8.33
N ASN A 64 38.55 1.50 8.93
CA ASN A 64 38.38 1.36 10.38
C ASN A 64 38.30 -0.12 10.78
N TRP A 65 39.45 -0.78 10.86
CA TRP A 65 39.57 -2.20 11.20
C TRP A 65 38.81 -2.64 12.46
N PRO A 66 38.78 -1.87 13.57
CA PRO A 66 37.98 -2.22 14.74
C PRO A 66 36.48 -2.35 14.51
N LYS A 67 35.94 -1.71 13.47
CA LYS A 67 34.52 -1.83 13.08
C LYS A 67 34.27 -2.94 12.06
N SER A 68 35.32 -3.42 11.40
CA SER A 68 35.23 -4.42 10.35
C SER A 68 35.09 -5.83 10.94
N ALA A 69 34.29 -6.67 10.29
CA ALA A 69 34.07 -8.05 10.70
C ALA A 69 33.98 -8.97 9.48
N ALA A 70 34.35 -10.24 9.67
CA ALA A 70 34.21 -11.28 8.67
C ALA A 70 33.00 -12.16 8.99
N PHE A 71 32.07 -12.31 8.05
CA PHE A 71 30.90 -13.16 8.22
C PHE A 71 31.07 -14.46 7.42
N LEU A 72 31.16 -15.59 8.12
CA LEU A 72 31.30 -16.90 7.49
C LEU A 72 29.98 -17.69 7.62
N ARG A 73 29.45 -18.15 6.48
CA ARG A 73 28.23 -18.96 6.41
C ARG A 73 28.53 -20.29 5.72
N ASN A 74 27.92 -21.36 6.22
CA ASN A 74 28.06 -22.73 5.70
C ASN A 74 29.52 -23.25 5.68
N VAL A 75 30.35 -22.80 6.61
CA VAL A 75 31.74 -23.26 6.79
C VAL A 75 31.79 -24.20 7.99
N PRO A 76 32.31 -25.43 7.87
CA PRO A 76 32.57 -26.30 9.01
C PRO A 76 33.74 -25.73 9.84
N ASP A 77 33.59 -25.70 11.16
CA ASP A 77 34.60 -25.24 12.13
C ASP A 77 35.28 -23.90 11.78
N PRO A 78 34.51 -22.80 11.70
CA PRO A 78 35.06 -21.48 11.35
C PRO A 78 36.02 -20.97 12.44
N PRO A 79 37.15 -20.34 12.06
CA PRO A 79 38.05 -19.73 13.04
C PRO A 79 37.38 -18.54 13.72
N SER A 80 37.78 -18.21 14.95
CA SER A 80 37.28 -17.03 15.67
C SER A 80 37.83 -15.70 15.13
N HIS A 81 39.00 -15.75 14.51
CA HIS A 81 39.73 -14.60 13.98
C HIS A 81 40.29 -14.90 12.60
N LEU A 82 40.29 -13.90 11.72
CA LEU A 82 40.83 -13.99 10.37
C LEU A 82 41.92 -12.94 10.16
N GLN A 83 43.12 -13.41 9.84
CA GLN A 83 44.23 -12.55 9.47
C GLN A 83 44.11 -12.09 8.02
N VAL A 84 44.18 -10.78 7.79
CA VAL A 84 44.07 -10.16 6.48
C VAL A 84 45.22 -9.19 6.21
N THR A 85 45.66 -9.14 4.97
CA THR A 85 46.73 -8.21 4.55
C THR A 85 46.13 -6.90 4.04
N SER A 86 46.40 -5.82 4.77
CA SER A 86 46.12 -4.41 4.44
C SER A 86 47.41 -3.70 3.96
N VAL A 87 47.32 -2.41 3.67
CA VAL A 87 48.42 -1.53 3.25
C VAL A 87 48.65 -0.41 4.26
N HIS A 88 49.91 -0.02 4.46
CA HIS A 88 50.23 1.09 5.37
C HIS A 88 49.79 2.44 4.80
N PRO A 89 49.05 3.30 5.54
CA PRO A 89 48.48 4.55 4.99
C PRO A 89 49.52 5.52 4.41
N ALA A 90 50.68 5.66 5.07
CA ALA A 90 51.76 6.51 4.60
C ALA A 90 52.68 5.85 3.56
N GLN A 91 52.63 4.52 3.44
CA GLN A 91 53.55 3.73 2.60
C GLN A 91 52.78 2.54 2.01
N PRO A 92 51.97 2.74 0.95
CA PRO A 92 51.05 1.73 0.41
C PRO A 92 51.73 0.43 -0.08
N GLU A 93 53.05 0.46 -0.28
CA GLU A 93 53.86 -0.70 -0.68
C GLU A 93 54.14 -1.67 0.48
N ILE A 94 53.95 -1.24 1.74
CA ILE A 94 54.21 -2.06 2.92
C ILE A 94 52.93 -2.81 3.32
N PRO A 95 52.94 -4.15 3.29
CA PRO A 95 51.82 -4.95 3.77
C PRO A 95 51.74 -4.91 5.30
N VAL A 96 50.54 -4.71 5.83
CA VAL A 96 50.24 -4.72 7.27
C VAL A 96 49.24 -5.83 7.55
N GLN A 97 49.49 -6.67 8.56
CA GLN A 97 48.53 -7.68 9.00
C GLN A 97 47.48 -7.05 9.91
N GLN A 98 46.21 -7.35 9.66
CA GLN A 98 45.07 -6.90 10.45
C GLN A 98 44.26 -8.12 10.85
N ASP A 99 43.66 -8.05 12.03
CA ASP A 99 42.88 -9.15 12.60
C ASP A 99 41.38 -8.81 12.55
N LEU A 100 40.60 -9.64 11.87
CA LEU A 100 39.15 -9.50 11.75
C LEU A 100 38.44 -10.49 12.66
N VAL A 101 37.49 -10.00 13.45
CA VAL A 101 36.59 -10.86 14.23
C VAL A 101 35.67 -11.60 13.28
N VAL A 102 35.55 -12.92 13.47
CA VAL A 102 34.66 -13.76 12.68
C VAL A 102 33.34 -13.96 13.40
N SER A 103 32.23 -13.61 12.72
CA SER A 103 30.88 -13.91 13.16
C SER A 103 30.24 -14.97 12.26
N THR A 104 29.61 -15.96 12.88
CA THR A 104 28.94 -17.08 12.18
C THR A 104 27.46 -17.15 12.49
N SER A 105 27.00 -16.45 13.53
CA SER A 105 25.62 -16.45 14.01
C SER A 105 24.74 -15.49 13.21
N HIS A 106 25.19 -14.24 13.03
CA HIS A 106 24.43 -13.16 12.43
C HIS A 106 25.31 -12.32 11.48
N VAL A 107 24.68 -11.66 10.51
CA VAL A 107 25.34 -10.70 9.63
C VAL A 107 24.88 -9.32 10.05
N GLU A 108 25.81 -8.40 10.24
CA GLU A 108 25.49 -7.00 10.54
C GLU A 108 25.90 -6.11 9.38
N PHE A 109 25.01 -5.19 9.00
CA PHE A 109 25.29 -4.16 8.02
C PHE A 109 24.51 -2.89 8.39
N LEU A 110 25.10 -1.71 8.23
CA LEU A 110 24.51 -0.43 8.66
C LEU A 110 24.05 -0.43 10.14
N ARG A 111 24.81 -1.12 11.01
CA ARG A 111 24.50 -1.33 12.46
C ARG A 111 23.15 -2.01 12.71
N LEU A 112 22.76 -2.91 11.81
CA LEU A 112 21.56 -3.72 11.89
C LEU A 112 21.89 -5.18 11.62
N SER A 113 21.47 -6.05 12.53
CA SER A 113 21.56 -7.50 12.35
C SER A 113 20.50 -7.93 11.31
N ILE A 114 20.97 -8.42 10.16
CA ILE A 114 20.13 -8.77 9.00
C ILE A 114 19.23 -9.95 9.35
N ASN A 115 17.92 -9.80 9.10
CA ASN A 115 16.91 -10.84 9.30
C ASN A 115 16.80 -11.35 10.76
N ASP A 116 17.17 -10.54 11.75
CA ASP A 116 17.03 -10.85 13.19
C ASP A 116 15.95 -9.95 13.84
N PRO A 117 14.66 -10.35 13.82
CA PRO A 117 13.58 -9.58 14.43
C PRO A 117 13.69 -9.49 15.96
N SER A 118 14.34 -10.45 16.61
CA SER A 118 14.44 -10.54 18.07
C SER A 118 15.41 -9.48 18.62
N ALA A 119 16.59 -9.36 18.00
CA ALA A 119 17.56 -8.31 18.35
C ALA A 119 16.96 -6.91 18.12
N GLN A 120 16.25 -6.73 17.00
CA GLN A 120 15.59 -5.47 16.69
C GLN A 120 14.50 -5.12 17.70
N TYR A 121 13.70 -6.09 18.14
CA TYR A 121 12.71 -5.88 19.19
C TYR A 121 13.34 -5.38 20.49
N GLN A 122 14.46 -5.96 20.95
CA GLN A 122 15.13 -5.50 22.18
C GLN A 122 15.62 -4.06 22.05
N LYS A 123 16.14 -3.68 20.88
CA LYS A 123 16.55 -2.29 20.59
C LYS A 123 15.36 -1.32 20.67
N LEU A 124 14.23 -1.66 20.06
CA LEU A 124 13.01 -0.84 20.10
C LEU A 124 12.42 -0.74 21.51
N LYS A 125 12.42 -1.85 22.25
CA LYS A 125 12.02 -1.88 23.66
C LYS A 125 12.87 -0.94 24.50
N GLY A 126 14.19 -0.93 24.29
CA GLY A 126 15.12 -0.01 24.95
C GLY A 126 14.77 1.46 24.68
N LEU A 127 14.51 1.81 23.41
CA LEU A 127 14.12 3.17 23.02
C LEU A 127 12.83 3.62 23.71
N ILE A 128 11.79 2.77 23.73
CA ILE A 128 10.51 3.08 24.38
C ILE A 128 10.66 3.18 25.90
N SER A 129 11.46 2.29 26.51
CA SER A 129 11.65 2.28 27.96
C SER A 129 12.39 3.53 28.45
N SER A 130 13.39 3.99 27.67
CA SER A 130 14.15 5.22 27.92
C SER A 130 13.40 6.52 27.61
N PHE A 131 12.23 6.43 26.99
CA PHE A 131 11.44 7.59 26.62
C PHE A 131 10.56 8.04 27.78
N ASP A 132 10.66 9.33 28.11
CA ASP A 132 9.84 9.98 29.13
C ASP A 132 9.13 11.20 28.56
N PHE A 133 7.93 11.45 29.07
CA PHE A 133 7.16 12.62 28.70
C PHE A 133 7.76 13.89 29.32
N PRO A 134 7.66 15.04 28.62
CA PRO A 134 8.15 16.30 29.18
C PRO A 134 7.41 16.63 30.48
N SER A 135 8.18 16.85 31.55
CA SER A 135 7.67 17.31 32.84
C SER A 135 7.62 18.85 32.84
N LEU A 136 6.43 19.43 32.77
CA LEU A 136 6.23 20.85 33.05
C LEU A 136 5.88 21.02 34.52
N GLN A 137 6.46 22.02 35.19
CA GLN A 137 6.14 22.30 36.60
C GLN A 137 4.65 22.64 36.72
N ASN A 138 3.93 21.85 37.53
CA ASN A 138 2.51 21.98 37.89
C ASN A 138 1.46 21.83 36.77
N ILE A 139 1.84 21.53 35.51
CA ILE A 139 0.89 21.41 34.40
C ILE A 139 1.11 20.08 33.67
N ARG A 140 0.07 19.22 33.65
CA ARG A 140 0.06 18.02 32.80
C ARG A 140 -0.34 18.40 31.37
N LEU A 141 0.36 17.83 30.41
CA LEU A 141 0.09 18.04 28.99
C LEU A 141 -1.26 17.41 28.62
N PRO A 142 -2.05 18.10 27.77
CA PRO A 142 -3.30 17.54 27.29
C PRO A 142 -3.04 16.35 26.35
N LEU A 143 -4.02 15.45 26.25
CA LEU A 143 -3.93 14.22 25.45
C LEU A 143 -3.50 14.45 23.98
N PRO A 144 -3.99 15.47 23.25
CA PRO A 144 -3.52 15.78 21.90
C PRO A 144 -2.02 16.15 21.84
N ALA A 145 -1.50 16.81 22.87
CA ALA A 145 -0.08 17.17 22.95
C ALA A 145 0.79 15.93 23.19
N LEU A 146 0.40 15.03 24.10
CA LEU A 146 1.12 13.76 24.31
C LEU A 146 1.17 12.92 23.03
N ARG A 147 0.04 12.82 22.32
CA ARG A 147 -0.06 12.12 21.04
C ARG A 147 0.90 12.71 20.00
N ARG A 148 0.97 14.04 19.92
CA ARG A 148 1.92 14.73 19.04
C ARG A 148 3.37 14.48 19.44
N VAL A 149 3.69 14.53 20.74
CA VAL A 149 5.04 14.23 21.25
C VAL A 149 5.43 12.79 20.90
N LEU A 150 4.56 11.80 21.12
CA LEU A 150 4.82 10.41 20.73
C LEU A 150 5.08 10.29 19.22
N SER A 151 4.21 10.87 18.40
CA SER A 151 4.34 10.83 16.95
C SER A 151 5.62 11.52 16.44
N GLN A 152 6.00 12.65 17.02
CA GLN A 152 7.14 13.45 16.56
C GLN A 152 8.48 13.03 17.15
N CYS A 153 8.52 12.52 18.39
CA CYS A 153 9.76 12.23 19.10
C CYS A 153 10.07 10.74 19.21
N LEU A 154 9.06 9.90 19.44
CA LEU A 154 9.24 8.45 19.60
C LEU A 154 9.07 7.72 18.27
N VAL A 155 7.92 7.88 17.61
CA VAL A 155 7.61 7.19 16.35
C VAL A 155 8.57 7.57 15.22
N SER A 156 9.01 8.83 15.18
CA SER A 156 10.03 9.28 14.22
C SER A 156 11.34 8.50 14.34
N LYS A 157 11.70 8.04 15.54
CA LYS A 157 12.86 7.18 15.80
C LYS A 157 12.57 5.70 15.53
N LEU A 158 11.38 5.21 15.87
CA LEU A 158 11.00 3.80 15.68
C LEU A 158 10.79 3.44 14.20
N ARG A 159 10.20 4.36 13.41
CA ARG A 159 9.80 4.09 12.02
C ARG A 159 10.96 3.65 11.11
N PRO A 160 12.12 4.33 11.09
CA PRO A 160 13.26 3.88 10.27
C PRO A 160 13.72 2.47 10.64
N HIS A 161 13.78 2.17 11.93
CA HIS A 161 14.19 0.84 12.43
C HIS A 161 13.23 -0.27 11.97
N LEU A 162 11.91 -0.04 12.06
CA LEU A 162 10.91 -0.99 11.56
C LEU A 162 10.94 -1.11 10.03
N ALA A 163 11.26 -0.03 9.31
CA ALA A 163 11.38 -0.03 7.85
C ALA A 163 12.60 -0.82 7.34
N TYR A 164 13.66 -0.91 8.14
CA TYR A 164 14.81 -1.76 7.83
C TYR A 164 14.56 -3.23 8.19
N GLN A 165 14.03 -3.49 9.39
CA GLN A 165 13.77 -4.85 9.88
C GLN A 165 12.48 -4.82 10.70
N PRO A 166 11.37 -5.33 10.14
CA PRO A 166 10.16 -5.57 10.90
C PRO A 166 10.39 -6.61 12.01
N ILE A 167 9.58 -6.55 13.07
CA ILE A 167 9.60 -7.46 14.22
C ILE A 167 8.39 -8.39 14.21
N SER A 168 8.36 -9.39 15.10
CA SER A 168 7.18 -10.26 15.23
C SER A 168 5.93 -9.45 15.63
N ASP A 169 4.75 -9.89 15.18
CA ASP A 169 3.51 -9.18 15.48
C ASP A 169 3.21 -9.17 16.99
N THR A 170 3.52 -10.29 17.67
CA THR A 170 3.41 -10.40 19.13
C THR A 170 4.32 -9.42 19.84
N ASP A 171 5.56 -9.25 19.37
CA ASP A 171 6.50 -8.28 19.94
C ASP A 171 6.02 -6.85 19.70
N ALA A 172 5.48 -6.55 18.51
CA ALA A 172 4.97 -5.22 18.19
C ALA A 172 3.76 -4.84 19.06
N VAL A 173 2.84 -5.78 19.32
CA VAL A 173 1.72 -5.57 20.27
C VAL A 173 2.24 -5.35 21.69
N HIS A 174 3.28 -6.06 22.11
CA HIS A 174 3.88 -5.83 23.42
C HIS A 174 4.52 -4.44 23.52
N LEU A 175 5.14 -3.92 22.46
CA LEU A 175 5.63 -2.54 22.42
C LEU A 175 4.48 -1.52 22.51
N ASP A 176 3.32 -1.79 21.90
CA ASP A 176 2.12 -0.96 22.06
C ASP A 176 1.62 -0.95 23.51
N HIS A 177 1.70 -2.08 24.21
CA HIS A 177 1.37 -2.16 25.63
C HIS A 177 2.31 -1.32 26.50
N LEU A 178 3.61 -1.28 26.16
CA LEU A 178 4.57 -0.43 26.87
C LEU A 178 4.29 1.06 26.66
N ILE A 179 3.93 1.49 25.44
CA ILE A 179 3.53 2.88 25.17
C ILE A 179 2.24 3.22 25.94
N ALA A 180 1.26 2.33 25.93
CA ALA A 180 0.03 2.51 26.70
C ALA A 180 0.30 2.60 28.21
N ALA A 181 1.23 1.80 28.73
CA ALA A 181 1.65 1.85 30.13
C ALA A 181 2.30 3.21 30.50
N LYS A 182 3.15 3.77 29.64
CA LYS A 182 3.72 5.12 29.84
C LYS A 182 2.65 6.21 29.86
N VAL A 183 1.65 6.13 28.97
CA VAL A 183 0.51 7.07 28.97
C VAL A 183 -0.34 6.91 30.24
N HIS A 184 -0.56 5.67 30.66
CA HIS A 184 -1.26 5.33 31.89
C HIS A 184 -0.55 5.90 33.13
N GLU A 185 0.76 5.73 33.23
CA GLU A 185 1.60 6.28 34.31
C GLU A 185 1.55 7.81 34.33
N TYR A 186 1.65 8.44 33.16
CA TYR A 186 1.59 9.90 33.01
C TYR A 186 0.29 10.51 33.55
N PHE A 187 -0.84 9.84 33.34
CA PHE A 187 -2.14 10.28 33.88
C PHE A 187 -2.49 9.70 35.25
N SER A 188 -1.65 8.81 35.79
CA SER A 188 -1.86 8.18 37.09
C SER A 188 -3.20 7.44 37.19
N PHE A 189 -3.58 6.74 36.12
CA PHE A 189 -4.84 6.00 36.11
C PHE A 189 -4.80 4.84 37.11
N PRO A 190 -5.93 4.51 37.76
CA PRO A 190 -5.96 3.46 38.79
C PRO A 190 -5.86 2.04 38.21
N PHE A 191 -6.22 1.83 36.94
CA PHE A 191 -6.13 0.52 36.28
C PHE A 191 -5.69 0.68 34.81
N HIS A 192 -5.03 -0.35 34.29
CA HIS A 192 -4.63 -0.39 32.88
C HIS A 192 -5.86 -0.44 31.96
N PHE A 193 -5.91 0.47 30.99
CA PHE A 193 -6.92 0.45 29.94
C PHE A 193 -6.45 -0.40 28.75
N ASN A 194 -7.39 -0.83 27.92
CA ASN A 194 -7.09 -1.57 26.69
C ASN A 194 -6.24 -0.70 25.74
N SER A 195 -5.03 -1.15 25.42
CA SER A 195 -4.08 -0.47 24.54
C SER A 195 -4.68 -0.13 23.16
N SER A 196 -5.55 -1.00 22.63
CA SER A 196 -6.22 -0.79 21.34
C SER A 196 -7.14 0.44 21.35
N LEU A 197 -7.69 0.83 22.51
CA LEU A 197 -8.53 2.05 22.62
C LEU A 197 -7.72 3.32 22.29
N LEU A 198 -6.44 3.35 22.67
CA LEU A 198 -5.59 4.49 22.34
C LEU A 198 -5.32 4.58 20.84
N SER A 199 -4.99 3.46 20.20
CA SER A 199 -4.56 3.44 18.80
C SER A 199 -5.70 3.44 17.78
N LEU A 200 -6.94 3.18 18.21
CA LEU A 200 -8.13 3.29 17.37
C LEU A 200 -8.31 4.73 16.84
N PRO A 201 -8.66 4.91 15.55
CA PRO A 201 -9.03 6.20 14.99
C PRO A 201 -10.21 6.85 15.71
N LEU A 202 -10.26 8.18 15.65
CA LEU A 202 -11.39 8.94 16.21
C LEU A 202 -12.74 8.57 15.58
N SER A 203 -12.76 8.28 14.27
CA SER A 203 -13.98 7.84 13.56
C SER A 203 -14.53 6.52 14.10
N LEU A 204 -13.71 5.73 14.78
CA LEU A 204 -14.07 4.50 15.49
C LEU A 204 -14.03 4.69 17.01
N HIS A 205 -14.13 5.95 17.45
CA HIS A 205 -14.18 6.37 18.85
C HIS A 205 -12.95 6.02 19.70
N GLY A 206 -11.79 5.83 19.08
CA GLY A 206 -10.51 5.76 19.80
C GLY A 206 -9.90 7.14 20.06
N PHE A 207 -8.57 7.17 20.24
CA PHE A 207 -7.80 8.40 20.52
C PHE A 207 -6.68 8.67 19.50
N ASP A 208 -6.59 7.87 18.44
CA ASP A 208 -5.70 8.06 17.29
C ASP A 208 -4.21 8.18 17.67
N PHE A 209 -3.80 7.46 18.72
CA PHE A 209 -2.39 7.33 19.10
C PHE A 209 -1.65 6.43 18.09
N PRO A 210 -0.36 6.69 17.85
CA PRO A 210 0.42 5.83 16.98
C PRO A 210 0.55 4.42 17.58
N SER A 211 0.39 3.40 16.74
CA SER A 211 0.63 1.99 17.08
C SER A 211 1.86 1.46 16.36
N VAL A 212 2.78 0.87 17.13
CA VAL A 212 3.95 0.12 16.68
C VAL A 212 3.53 -1.11 15.89
N SER A 213 2.47 -1.83 16.31
CA SER A 213 1.93 -2.95 15.52
C SER A 213 1.48 -2.51 14.13
N HIS A 214 0.74 -1.41 14.03
CA HIS A 214 0.33 -0.85 12.73
C HIS A 214 1.55 -0.42 11.91
N LEU A 215 2.50 0.31 12.50
CA LEU A 215 3.72 0.75 11.82
C LEU A 215 4.56 -0.43 11.32
N ASN A 216 4.66 -1.50 12.10
CA ASN A 216 5.40 -2.71 11.77
C ASN A 216 4.79 -3.45 10.57
N ARG A 217 3.47 -3.65 10.57
CA ARG A 217 2.73 -4.26 9.46
C ARG A 217 2.81 -3.42 8.18
N VAL A 218 2.67 -2.10 8.31
CA VAL A 218 2.83 -1.15 7.21
C VAL A 218 4.25 -1.22 6.63
N ALA A 219 5.28 -1.21 7.48
CA ALA A 219 6.67 -1.33 7.07
C ALA A 219 6.93 -2.65 6.34
N ALA A 220 6.34 -3.75 6.80
CA ALA A 220 6.47 -5.05 6.16
C ALA A 220 5.91 -5.04 4.73
N VAL A 221 4.65 -4.63 4.55
CA VAL A 221 3.99 -4.59 3.22
C VAL A 221 4.66 -3.57 2.30
N ASN A 222 4.99 -2.37 2.79
CA ASN A 222 5.68 -1.36 2.00
C ASN A 222 7.07 -1.83 1.56
N GLY A 223 7.82 -2.53 2.42
CA GLY A 223 9.12 -3.01 2.01
C GLY A 223 9.05 -4.17 1.02
N LEU A 224 8.08 -5.08 1.15
CA LEU A 224 7.84 -6.10 0.10
C LEU A 224 7.56 -5.44 -1.26
N LEU A 225 6.66 -4.45 -1.31
CA LEU A 225 6.38 -3.71 -2.54
C LEU A 225 7.60 -2.92 -3.05
N ARG A 226 8.35 -2.28 -2.15
CA ARG A 226 9.58 -1.57 -2.48
C ARG A 226 10.64 -2.50 -3.06
N ASP A 227 10.79 -3.71 -2.53
CA ASP A 227 11.75 -4.68 -3.02
C ASP A 227 11.38 -5.14 -4.44
N LEU A 228 10.09 -5.41 -4.68
CA LEU A 228 9.57 -5.83 -5.99
C LEU A 228 9.60 -4.72 -7.05
N ASN A 229 9.37 -3.47 -6.64
CA ASN A 229 9.38 -2.29 -7.52
C ASN A 229 10.65 -1.43 -7.31
N HIS A 230 11.75 -2.05 -6.89
CA HIS A 230 12.95 -1.28 -6.52
C HIS A 230 13.52 -0.54 -7.74
N HIS A 231 13.85 0.75 -7.59
CA HIS A 231 14.39 1.59 -8.67
C HIS A 231 15.77 1.14 -9.16
N ILE A 232 16.61 0.59 -8.27
CA ILE A 232 17.87 -0.08 -8.64
C ILE A 232 17.56 -1.50 -9.13
N GLY A 233 17.84 -1.75 -10.42
CA GLY A 233 17.53 -3.01 -11.10
C GLY A 233 18.14 -4.26 -10.45
N THR A 234 19.33 -4.18 -9.85
CA THR A 234 19.95 -5.33 -9.16
C THR A 234 19.14 -5.80 -7.94
N PHE A 235 18.63 -4.86 -7.13
CA PHE A 235 17.78 -5.20 -5.99
C PHE A 235 16.42 -5.71 -6.44
N GLN A 236 15.86 -5.11 -7.49
CA GLN A 236 14.62 -5.60 -8.11
C GLN A 236 14.79 -7.04 -8.65
N ASN A 237 15.89 -7.32 -9.34
CA ASN A 237 16.20 -8.64 -9.87
C ASN A 237 16.36 -9.68 -8.75
N MET A 238 16.96 -9.30 -7.61
CA MET A 238 17.09 -10.17 -6.44
C MET A 238 15.71 -10.51 -5.86
N ALA A 239 14.82 -9.52 -5.77
CA ALA A 239 13.44 -9.72 -5.34
C ALA A 239 12.67 -10.63 -6.32
N ARG A 240 12.85 -10.45 -7.64
CA ARG A 240 12.23 -11.31 -8.67
C ARG A 240 12.70 -12.75 -8.59
N ILE A 241 14.01 -12.99 -8.41
CA ILE A 241 14.54 -14.35 -8.18
C ILE A 241 13.88 -14.97 -6.94
N THR A 242 13.81 -14.22 -5.83
CA THR A 242 13.20 -14.69 -4.58
C THR A 242 11.71 -15.01 -4.77
N LEU A 243 10.98 -14.16 -5.48
CA LEU A 243 9.56 -14.37 -5.79
C LEU A 243 9.33 -15.56 -6.73
N ALA A 244 10.21 -15.77 -7.72
CA ALA A 244 10.15 -16.90 -8.62
C ALA A 244 10.40 -18.22 -7.88
N ASP A 245 11.38 -18.28 -6.97
CA ASP A 245 11.60 -19.45 -6.10
C ASP A 245 10.43 -19.68 -5.14
N TRP A 246 9.87 -18.61 -4.56
CA TRP A 246 8.67 -18.72 -3.74
C TRP A 246 7.51 -19.33 -4.55
N THR A 247 7.26 -18.82 -5.74
CA THR A 247 6.19 -19.28 -6.64
C THR A 247 6.41 -20.73 -7.06
N CYS A 248 7.55 -21.03 -7.70
CA CYS A 248 7.77 -22.31 -8.37
C CYS A 248 8.18 -23.44 -7.42
N GLN A 249 8.99 -23.16 -6.41
CA GLN A 249 9.51 -24.19 -5.50
C GLN A 249 8.72 -24.31 -4.21
N LEU A 250 8.47 -23.20 -3.52
CA LEU A 250 7.81 -23.24 -2.22
C LEU A 250 6.30 -23.35 -2.33
N ASN A 251 5.72 -22.86 -3.43
CA ASN A 251 4.28 -22.77 -3.63
C ASN A 251 3.78 -23.47 -4.89
N HIS A 252 4.52 -24.47 -5.37
CA HIS A 252 4.07 -25.40 -6.42
C HIS A 252 3.60 -24.74 -7.73
N CYS A 253 4.28 -23.67 -8.16
CA CYS A 253 3.98 -22.88 -9.37
C CYS A 253 2.73 -22.00 -9.25
N VAL A 254 2.11 -21.89 -8.08
CA VAL A 254 1.02 -20.94 -7.82
C VAL A 254 1.62 -19.63 -7.29
N PHE A 255 1.12 -18.50 -7.76
CA PHE A 255 1.60 -17.19 -7.32
C PHE A 255 1.21 -16.93 -5.85
N PRO A 256 2.16 -16.61 -4.95
CA PRO A 256 1.88 -16.60 -3.51
C PRO A 256 1.19 -15.35 -2.99
N LEU A 257 1.28 -14.20 -3.69
CA LEU A 257 0.81 -12.91 -3.17
C LEU A 257 -0.64 -12.57 -3.53
N HIS A 258 -1.36 -13.49 -4.18
CA HIS A 258 -2.72 -13.32 -4.65
C HIS A 258 -3.41 -14.68 -4.85
N GLY A 259 -4.72 -14.67 -5.13
CA GLY A 259 -5.49 -15.88 -5.39
C GLY A 259 -5.65 -16.80 -4.18
N THR A 260 -5.83 -18.09 -4.47
CA THR A 260 -6.06 -19.13 -3.46
C THR A 260 -4.87 -19.30 -2.50
N SER A 261 -3.66 -19.03 -2.99
CA SER A 261 -2.44 -19.17 -2.19
C SER A 261 -2.34 -18.20 -1.03
N LEU A 262 -3.00 -17.04 -1.10
CA LEU A 262 -2.97 -16.06 -0.02
C LEU A 262 -3.50 -16.67 1.30
N ASN A 263 -4.34 -17.70 1.24
CA ASN A 263 -4.88 -18.38 2.40
C ASN A 263 -3.86 -19.27 3.13
N ALA A 264 -2.72 -19.59 2.52
CA ALA A 264 -1.65 -20.36 3.14
C ALA A 264 -0.81 -19.49 4.09
N SER A 265 -0.14 -20.09 5.08
CA SER A 265 0.81 -19.37 5.93
C SER A 265 2.23 -19.79 5.61
N PHE A 266 3.10 -18.82 5.33
CA PHE A 266 4.52 -19.06 5.04
C PHE A 266 5.45 -18.73 6.22
N MET A 267 4.90 -18.48 7.41
CA MET A 267 5.69 -18.07 8.59
C MET A 267 6.76 -19.08 8.99
N ARG A 268 6.59 -20.36 8.66
CA ARG A 268 7.54 -21.45 8.97
C ARG A 268 8.76 -21.50 8.04
N HIS A 269 8.74 -20.82 6.89
CA HIS A 269 9.84 -20.84 5.90
C HIS A 269 10.97 -19.86 6.26
N GLN A 270 11.52 -19.98 7.46
CA GLN A 270 12.50 -19.03 8.01
C GLN A 270 13.82 -19.00 7.24
N SER A 271 14.24 -20.13 6.67
CA SER A 271 15.51 -20.26 5.94
C SER A 271 15.41 -19.89 4.46
N SER A 272 14.19 -19.80 3.90
CA SER A 272 13.99 -19.61 2.46
C SER A 272 13.44 -18.23 2.10
N LEU A 273 12.74 -17.56 3.03
CA LEU A 273 12.11 -16.27 2.78
C LEU A 273 12.50 -15.24 3.83
N PRO A 274 12.80 -13.98 3.42
CA PRO A 274 13.01 -12.88 4.35
C PRO A 274 11.85 -12.75 5.34
N PHE A 275 12.15 -12.45 6.61
CA PHE A 275 11.12 -12.28 7.64
C PHE A 275 10.08 -11.22 7.25
N GLN A 276 10.54 -10.11 6.68
CA GLN A 276 9.69 -9.03 6.18
C GLN A 276 8.64 -9.52 5.19
N TRP A 277 9.03 -10.36 4.23
CA TRP A 277 8.13 -10.89 3.20
C TRP A 277 7.07 -11.82 3.81
N ARG A 278 7.47 -12.64 4.78
CA ARG A 278 6.56 -13.54 5.52
C ARG A 278 5.53 -12.74 6.33
N LEU A 279 5.97 -11.71 7.05
CA LEU A 279 5.10 -10.83 7.83
C LEU A 279 4.16 -10.02 6.93
N ALA A 280 4.66 -9.52 5.79
CA ALA A 280 3.84 -8.82 4.80
C ALA A 280 2.74 -9.72 4.25
N HIS A 281 3.08 -10.95 3.86
CA HIS A 281 2.10 -11.93 3.39
C HIS A 281 1.05 -12.25 4.46
N ASP A 282 1.46 -12.51 5.71
CA ASP A 282 0.51 -12.81 6.78
C ASP A 282 -0.41 -11.61 7.08
N THR A 283 0.13 -10.40 7.05
CA THR A 283 -0.64 -9.14 7.16
C THR A 283 -1.68 -9.05 6.03
N MET A 284 -1.28 -9.31 4.79
CA MET A 284 -2.19 -9.24 3.63
C MET A 284 -3.29 -10.30 3.73
N ARG A 285 -2.93 -11.54 4.06
CA ARG A 285 -3.85 -12.66 4.29
C ARG A 285 -4.93 -12.33 5.32
N GLN A 286 -4.54 -11.82 6.49
CA GLN A 286 -5.48 -11.49 7.57
C GLN A 286 -6.45 -10.35 7.21
N ASN A 287 -6.11 -9.52 6.24
CA ASN A 287 -6.87 -8.32 5.89
C ASN A 287 -7.52 -8.37 4.49
N GLY A 288 -7.47 -9.54 3.82
CA GLY A 288 -8.03 -9.71 2.49
C GLY A 288 -7.35 -8.83 1.42
N LEU A 289 -6.07 -8.51 1.60
CA LEU A 289 -5.28 -7.73 0.65
C LEU A 289 -4.42 -8.66 -0.20
N SER A 290 -4.05 -8.21 -1.39
CA SER A 290 -3.16 -8.96 -2.30
C SER A 290 -2.20 -8.02 -3.00
N ILE A 291 -1.06 -8.54 -3.48
CA ILE A 291 -0.20 -7.81 -4.42
C ILE A 291 -0.36 -8.49 -5.77
N ARG A 292 -0.71 -7.72 -6.79
CA ARG A 292 -0.93 -8.23 -8.15
C ARG A 292 0.19 -7.77 -9.07
N ASN A 293 0.62 -8.67 -9.95
CA ASN A 293 1.46 -8.31 -11.07
C ASN A 293 0.58 -7.61 -12.14
N THR A 294 1.01 -6.44 -12.60
CA THR A 294 0.30 -5.63 -13.61
C THR A 294 0.72 -5.97 -15.04
N ASP A 295 1.70 -6.86 -15.22
CA ASP A 295 2.15 -7.36 -16.51
C ASP A 295 2.36 -8.89 -16.50
N LEU A 296 1.43 -9.59 -17.15
CA LEU A 296 1.51 -11.03 -17.43
C LEU A 296 1.70 -11.32 -18.91
N SER A 297 2.28 -10.37 -19.67
CA SER A 297 2.46 -10.50 -21.12
C SER A 297 3.29 -11.71 -21.55
N PHE A 298 4.09 -12.28 -20.65
CA PHE A 298 4.79 -13.55 -20.88
C PHE A 298 3.83 -14.70 -21.22
N LEU A 299 2.58 -14.68 -20.72
CA LEU A 299 1.56 -15.65 -21.11
C LEU A 299 1.19 -15.50 -22.58
N PHE A 300 0.95 -14.26 -23.04
CA PHE A 300 0.62 -13.98 -24.45
C PHE A 300 1.76 -14.30 -25.41
N TYR A 301 3.00 -14.00 -25.03
CA TYR A 301 4.18 -14.37 -25.83
C TYR A 301 4.52 -15.88 -25.75
N GLY A 302 3.89 -16.62 -24.85
CA GLY A 302 4.16 -18.04 -24.61
C GLY A 302 5.49 -18.30 -23.91
N ASP A 303 6.10 -17.28 -23.27
CA ASP A 303 7.34 -17.37 -22.49
C ASP A 303 7.07 -17.92 -21.08
N VAL A 304 6.42 -19.08 -21.04
CA VAL A 304 6.11 -19.85 -19.83
C VAL A 304 6.26 -21.32 -20.15
N SER A 305 6.79 -22.10 -19.22
CA SER A 305 6.92 -23.54 -19.46
C SER A 305 5.56 -24.23 -19.41
N LEU A 306 5.39 -25.25 -20.24
CA LEU A 306 4.18 -26.08 -20.24
C LEU A 306 3.96 -26.76 -18.88
N ARG A 307 5.05 -27.04 -18.15
CA ARG A 307 5.01 -27.60 -16.79
C ARG A 307 4.47 -26.61 -15.76
N HIS A 308 4.88 -25.35 -15.84
CA HIS A 308 4.34 -24.30 -14.97
C HIS A 308 2.86 -24.10 -15.27
N LEU A 309 2.52 -23.90 -16.55
CA LEU A 309 1.15 -23.67 -17.01
C LEU A 309 0.20 -24.82 -16.63
N ASN A 310 0.62 -26.07 -16.79
CA ASN A 310 -0.21 -27.21 -16.43
C ASN A 310 -0.48 -27.32 -14.91
N ARG A 311 0.39 -26.73 -14.07
CA ARG A 311 0.22 -26.71 -12.61
C ARG A 311 -0.64 -25.55 -12.13
N THR A 312 -0.71 -24.45 -12.90
CA THR A 312 -1.54 -23.30 -12.56
C THR A 312 -3.00 -23.48 -12.97
N LEU A 313 -3.27 -24.32 -13.98
CA LEU A 313 -4.63 -24.59 -14.43
C LEU A 313 -5.44 -25.41 -13.41
N PRO A 314 -6.72 -25.07 -13.16
CA PRO A 314 -7.59 -25.91 -12.35
C PRO A 314 -7.99 -27.19 -13.11
N PRO A 315 -8.20 -28.32 -12.43
CA PRO A 315 -8.88 -29.47 -13.03
C PRO A 315 -10.29 -29.04 -13.49
N PRO A 316 -10.79 -29.38 -14.71
CA PRO A 316 -10.34 -30.39 -15.68
C PRO A 316 -9.42 -29.88 -16.80
N LEU A 317 -8.95 -28.64 -16.74
CA LEU A 317 -8.15 -28.01 -17.82
C LEU A 317 -6.69 -28.49 -17.85
N THR A 318 -6.30 -29.43 -16.99
CA THR A 318 -4.94 -29.95 -16.89
C THR A 318 -4.73 -31.17 -17.80
N LEU A 319 -3.56 -31.27 -18.43
CA LEU A 319 -3.07 -32.50 -19.04
C LEU A 319 -2.39 -33.42 -18.02
N PRO A 320 -2.34 -34.74 -18.30
CA PRO A 320 -1.56 -35.68 -17.52
C PRO A 320 -0.07 -35.27 -17.48
N PRO A 321 0.61 -35.28 -16.32
CA PRO A 321 2.01 -34.85 -16.20
C PRO A 321 3.00 -35.61 -17.10
N GLN A 322 2.65 -36.83 -17.51
CA GLN A 322 3.45 -37.64 -18.43
C GLN A 322 3.54 -37.03 -19.83
N PHE A 323 2.47 -36.38 -20.30
CA PHE A 323 2.43 -35.72 -21.62
C PHE A 323 3.41 -34.55 -21.64
N ILE A 324 3.37 -33.72 -20.61
CA ILE A 324 4.29 -32.60 -20.44
C ILE A 324 5.76 -33.07 -20.38
N THR A 325 6.01 -34.20 -19.71
CA THR A 325 7.36 -34.77 -19.62
C THR A 325 7.84 -35.28 -20.98
N ASN A 326 6.97 -35.94 -21.76
CA ASN A 326 7.30 -36.42 -23.09
C ASN A 326 7.56 -35.26 -24.06
N LEU A 327 6.77 -34.18 -24.00
CA LEU A 327 6.98 -32.95 -24.79
C LEU A 327 8.33 -32.30 -24.45
N ALA A 328 8.63 -32.16 -23.15
CA ALA A 328 9.92 -31.62 -22.71
C ALA A 328 11.10 -32.47 -23.19
N ASN A 329 10.99 -33.79 -23.15
CA ASN A 329 12.02 -34.72 -23.68
C ASN A 329 12.15 -34.64 -25.21
N ALA A 330 11.14 -34.14 -25.92
CA ALA A 330 11.16 -33.91 -27.36
C ALA A 330 11.68 -32.51 -27.75
N GLY A 331 12.07 -31.69 -26.77
CA GLY A 331 12.57 -30.33 -26.97
C GLY A 331 11.48 -29.25 -26.93
N LEU A 332 10.24 -29.59 -26.59
CA LEU A 332 9.10 -28.67 -26.52
C LEU A 332 8.79 -28.35 -25.06
N THR A 333 9.42 -27.30 -24.53
CA THR A 333 9.34 -26.96 -23.10
C THR A 333 8.44 -25.78 -22.82
N TYR A 334 8.33 -24.83 -23.77
CA TYR A 334 7.57 -23.61 -23.61
C TYR A 334 6.27 -23.61 -24.41
N LEU A 335 5.35 -22.73 -24.02
CA LEU A 335 4.11 -22.54 -24.75
C LEU A 335 4.36 -22.04 -26.19
N PHE A 336 5.31 -21.12 -26.38
CA PHE A 336 5.62 -20.59 -27.72
C PHE A 336 6.14 -21.64 -28.71
N ASP A 337 6.73 -22.74 -28.21
CA ASP A 337 7.18 -23.88 -29.03
C ASP A 337 6.00 -24.63 -29.64
N THR A 338 4.83 -24.60 -28.99
CA THR A 338 3.69 -25.46 -29.30
C THR A 338 2.47 -24.72 -29.81
N ALA A 339 2.21 -23.49 -29.38
CA ALA A 339 1.05 -22.69 -29.76
C ALA A 339 1.32 -21.18 -29.74
N PHE A 340 0.38 -20.42 -30.29
CA PHE A 340 0.33 -18.95 -30.22
C PHE A 340 -1.12 -18.48 -30.10
N PHE A 341 -1.34 -17.25 -29.63
CA PHE A 341 -2.70 -16.70 -29.53
C PHE A 341 -3.21 -16.15 -30.87
N SER A 342 -4.47 -16.46 -31.17
CA SER A 342 -5.23 -15.91 -32.29
C SER A 342 -6.63 -15.52 -31.82
N THR A 343 -7.28 -14.60 -32.53
CA THR A 343 -8.68 -14.23 -32.25
C THR A 343 -9.61 -15.38 -32.59
N ASP A 344 -10.56 -15.69 -31.71
CA ASP A 344 -11.54 -16.74 -31.94
C ASP A 344 -12.41 -16.35 -33.17
N PRO A 345 -12.57 -17.26 -34.15
CA PRO A 345 -13.38 -16.97 -35.35
C PRO A 345 -14.85 -16.68 -35.03
N LEU A 346 -15.36 -17.18 -33.90
CA LEU A 346 -16.76 -16.97 -33.48
C LEU A 346 -16.92 -15.72 -32.60
N ASP A 347 -15.89 -15.37 -31.82
CA ASP A 347 -15.91 -14.19 -30.94
C ASP A 347 -14.55 -13.47 -30.98
N HIS A 348 -14.51 -12.33 -31.69
CA HIS A 348 -13.28 -11.57 -31.86
C HIS A 348 -12.77 -10.94 -30.55
N ALA A 349 -13.57 -10.96 -29.47
CA ALA A 349 -13.14 -10.53 -28.15
C ALA A 349 -12.31 -11.60 -27.41
N VAL A 350 -12.42 -12.88 -27.82
CA VAL A 350 -11.74 -14.00 -27.18
C VAL A 350 -10.43 -14.32 -27.91
N LEU A 351 -9.34 -14.42 -27.15
CA LEU A 351 -8.05 -14.89 -27.64
C LEU A 351 -7.86 -16.36 -27.27
N ARG A 352 -7.79 -17.22 -28.27
CA ARG A 352 -7.65 -18.67 -28.13
C ARG A 352 -6.27 -19.12 -28.60
N LEU A 353 -5.73 -20.16 -27.96
CA LEU A 353 -4.48 -20.76 -28.40
C LEU A 353 -4.70 -21.56 -29.69
N GLN A 354 -3.83 -21.32 -30.67
CA GLN A 354 -3.77 -22.06 -31.92
C GLN A 354 -2.48 -22.91 -31.93
N PRO A 355 -2.58 -24.25 -31.95
CA PRO A 355 -1.42 -25.14 -32.05
C PRO A 355 -0.65 -24.87 -33.35
N ARG A 356 0.68 -24.96 -33.28
CA ARG A 356 1.53 -24.87 -34.47
C ARG A 356 1.35 -26.11 -35.34
N LEU A 357 1.21 -25.91 -36.66
CA LEU A 357 1.02 -26.99 -37.63
C LEU A 357 2.31 -27.82 -37.82
N ASN A 358 3.47 -27.18 -37.75
CA ASN A 358 4.77 -27.80 -38.02
C ASN A 358 5.65 -27.82 -36.78
N VAL A 359 5.26 -28.61 -35.78
CA VAL A 359 6.09 -28.80 -34.58
C VAL A 359 7.22 -29.79 -34.89
N GLN A 360 8.46 -29.37 -34.66
CA GLN A 360 9.63 -30.21 -34.86
C GLN A 360 9.99 -30.92 -33.55
N PHE A 361 9.85 -32.25 -33.54
CA PHE A 361 10.31 -33.08 -32.43
C PHE A 361 11.79 -33.39 -32.65
N GLN A 362 12.66 -32.91 -31.76
CA GLN A 362 14.11 -33.04 -31.93
C GLN A 362 14.62 -34.49 -31.80
N ASN A 363 13.77 -35.42 -31.34
CA ASN A 363 14.10 -36.82 -31.09
C ASN A 363 13.17 -37.76 -31.90
N ALA A 364 13.75 -38.61 -32.74
CA ALA A 364 13.09 -39.38 -33.82
C ALA A 364 12.20 -40.57 -33.36
N THR A 365 11.91 -40.73 -32.07
CA THR A 365 11.13 -41.86 -31.50
C THR A 365 10.19 -41.42 -30.36
N THR A 366 9.73 -40.18 -30.36
CA THR A 366 9.08 -39.61 -29.16
C THR A 366 7.59 -39.93 -29.10
N ARG A 367 7.14 -40.57 -27.99
CA ARG A 367 5.73 -40.67 -27.57
C ARG A 367 4.99 -39.32 -27.59
N ALA A 368 5.72 -38.20 -27.60
CA ALA A 368 5.19 -36.86 -27.79
C ALA A 368 4.44 -36.69 -29.13
N GLU A 369 4.90 -37.33 -30.20
CA GLU A 369 4.26 -37.28 -31.52
C GLU A 369 2.90 -38.01 -31.50
N GLU A 370 2.86 -39.22 -30.91
CA GLU A 370 1.62 -39.98 -30.70
C GLU A 370 0.59 -39.19 -29.86
N GLN A 371 1.09 -38.43 -28.88
CA GLN A 371 0.29 -37.62 -27.95
C GLN A 371 -0.03 -36.22 -28.47
N TRP A 372 0.49 -35.83 -29.64
CA TRP A 372 0.36 -34.47 -30.18
C TRP A 372 -1.09 -34.13 -30.52
N LEU A 373 -1.87 -35.08 -31.04
CA LEU A 373 -3.28 -34.84 -31.35
C LEU A 373 -4.08 -34.43 -30.11
N GLN A 374 -3.88 -35.13 -28.99
CA GLN A 374 -4.55 -34.79 -27.73
C GLN A 374 -4.01 -33.48 -27.14
N THR A 375 -2.71 -33.24 -27.24
CA THR A 375 -2.07 -32.00 -26.79
C THR A 375 -2.58 -30.78 -27.58
N SER A 376 -2.70 -30.90 -28.89
CA SER A 376 -3.21 -29.83 -29.78
C SER A 376 -4.70 -29.56 -29.55
N GLN A 377 -5.51 -30.59 -29.29
CA GLN A 377 -6.90 -30.43 -28.88
C GLN A 377 -7.01 -29.70 -27.54
N TRP A 378 -6.19 -30.08 -26.57
CA TRP A 378 -6.10 -29.39 -25.28
C TRP A 378 -5.69 -27.92 -25.44
N LEU A 379 -4.61 -27.62 -26.17
CA LEU A 379 -4.17 -26.26 -26.44
C LEU A 379 -5.30 -25.43 -27.10
N SER A 380 -5.99 -25.99 -28.08
CA SER A 380 -7.12 -25.31 -28.76
C SER A 380 -8.32 -25.04 -27.86
N SER A 381 -8.45 -25.76 -26.73
CA SER A 381 -9.50 -25.51 -25.76
C SER A 381 -9.25 -24.31 -24.86
N LEU A 382 -7.98 -23.88 -24.73
CA LEU A 382 -7.56 -22.84 -23.79
C LEU A 382 -7.61 -21.45 -24.41
N THR A 383 -8.07 -20.49 -23.61
CA THR A 383 -8.08 -19.06 -23.91
C THR A 383 -7.10 -18.30 -23.03
N LEU A 384 -6.79 -17.05 -23.38
CA LEU A 384 -5.95 -16.19 -22.55
C LEU A 384 -6.59 -15.96 -21.17
N MET A 385 -7.92 -15.95 -21.11
CA MET A 385 -8.69 -15.84 -19.87
C MET A 385 -8.49 -17.07 -18.98
N ASP A 386 -8.46 -18.28 -19.56
CA ASP A 386 -8.16 -19.51 -18.82
C ASP A 386 -6.74 -19.55 -18.25
N LEU A 387 -5.78 -18.87 -18.89
CA LEU A 387 -4.42 -18.76 -18.35
C LEU A 387 -4.29 -17.70 -17.26
N ALA A 388 -5.26 -16.79 -17.14
CA ALA A 388 -5.27 -15.67 -16.20
C ALA A 388 -6.40 -15.78 -15.15
N LEU A 389 -6.89 -16.99 -14.87
CA LEU A 389 -8.11 -17.26 -14.09
C LEU A 389 -8.16 -16.60 -12.71
N ASP A 390 -7.03 -16.52 -11.99
CA ASP A 390 -7.01 -15.92 -10.65
C ASP A 390 -7.35 -14.41 -10.68
N LEU A 391 -7.24 -13.77 -11.85
CA LEU A 391 -7.32 -12.32 -12.01
C LEU A 391 -8.66 -11.80 -12.51
N GLU A 392 -9.69 -12.63 -12.69
CA GLU A 392 -10.98 -12.17 -13.22
C GLU A 392 -11.53 -10.92 -12.49
N PRO A 393 -11.99 -9.89 -13.24
CA PRO A 393 -12.17 -9.80 -14.70
C PRO A 393 -10.93 -9.28 -15.48
N LEU A 394 -9.73 -9.26 -14.89
CA LEU A 394 -8.51 -8.62 -15.43
C LEU A 394 -7.65 -9.54 -16.31
N TRP A 395 -8.24 -10.46 -17.07
CA TRP A 395 -7.51 -11.32 -18.00
C TRP A 395 -6.66 -10.53 -19.01
N PHE A 396 -7.06 -9.28 -19.29
CA PHE A 396 -6.33 -8.38 -20.17
C PHE A 396 -4.91 -8.05 -19.68
N LEU A 397 -4.55 -8.31 -18.41
CA LEU A 397 -3.17 -8.20 -17.91
C LEU A 397 -2.22 -9.18 -18.62
N GLY A 398 -2.75 -10.27 -19.19
CA GLY A 398 -2.01 -11.15 -20.08
C GLY A 398 -1.66 -10.50 -21.42
N LEU A 399 -2.32 -9.40 -21.82
CA LEU A 399 -1.97 -8.67 -23.03
C LEU A 399 -0.74 -7.78 -22.81
N PRO A 400 0.13 -7.65 -23.83
CA PRO A 400 1.27 -6.73 -23.79
C PRO A 400 0.86 -5.29 -23.42
N PRO A 401 1.64 -4.58 -22.59
CA PRO A 401 1.32 -3.20 -22.19
C PRO A 401 1.02 -2.26 -23.36
N ARG A 402 1.77 -2.39 -24.48
CA ARG A 402 1.55 -1.60 -25.69
C ARG A 402 0.18 -1.86 -26.33
N LEU A 403 -0.26 -3.12 -26.38
CA LEU A 403 -1.56 -3.48 -26.94
C LEU A 403 -2.71 -3.01 -26.03
N ARG A 404 -2.53 -3.09 -24.69
CA ARG A 404 -3.48 -2.52 -23.73
C ARG A 404 -3.61 -1.01 -23.87
N MET A 405 -2.49 -0.31 -24.03
CA MET A 405 -2.46 1.13 -24.28
C MET A 405 -3.19 1.48 -25.57
N GLN A 406 -2.93 0.76 -26.67
CA GLN A 406 -3.63 0.96 -27.94
C GLN A 406 -5.14 0.72 -27.80
N LYS A 407 -5.56 -0.39 -27.17
CA LYS A 407 -6.98 -0.69 -26.92
C LYS A 407 -7.65 0.39 -26.06
N ALA A 408 -6.97 0.93 -25.06
CA ALA A 408 -7.48 2.04 -24.25
C ALA A 408 -7.67 3.32 -25.09
N HIS A 409 -6.73 3.59 -26.01
CA HIS A 409 -6.79 4.70 -26.96
C HIS A 409 -8.00 4.55 -27.90
N ASP A 410 -8.15 3.36 -28.51
CA ASP A 410 -9.25 3.03 -29.42
C ASP A 410 -10.61 3.12 -28.72
N LEU A 411 -10.69 2.68 -27.46
CA LEU A 411 -11.91 2.74 -26.66
C LEU A 411 -12.34 4.18 -26.38
N ILE A 412 -11.41 5.06 -26.00
CA ILE A 412 -11.70 6.48 -25.76
C ILE A 412 -12.19 7.14 -27.05
N ASN A 413 -11.57 6.84 -28.19
CA ASN A 413 -12.01 7.32 -29.51
C ASN A 413 -13.41 6.83 -29.87
N ALA A 414 -13.71 5.55 -29.61
CA ALA A 414 -15.04 5.00 -29.83
C ALA A 414 -16.09 5.70 -28.95
N TYR A 415 -15.75 6.05 -27.70
CA TYR A 415 -16.64 6.81 -26.84
C TYR A 415 -16.89 8.23 -27.35
N TYR A 416 -15.89 8.93 -27.88
CA TYR A 416 -16.11 10.22 -28.55
C TYR A 416 -17.05 10.10 -29.75
N ALA A 417 -16.93 9.04 -30.54
CA ALA A 417 -17.78 8.82 -31.73
C ALA A 417 -19.25 8.54 -31.40
N VAL A 418 -19.53 7.92 -30.24
CA VAL A 418 -20.89 7.52 -29.83
C VAL A 418 -21.48 8.47 -28.78
N SER A 419 -20.73 9.48 -28.34
CA SER A 419 -21.16 10.34 -27.24
C SER A 419 -22.46 11.10 -27.55
N PRO A 420 -23.47 11.06 -26.66
CA PRO A 420 -24.72 11.79 -26.84
C PRO A 420 -24.60 13.28 -26.44
N HIS A 421 -23.48 13.71 -25.88
CA HIS A 421 -23.30 15.05 -25.35
C HIS A 421 -23.06 16.07 -26.47
N LYS A 422 -23.76 17.20 -26.41
CA LYS A 422 -23.62 18.26 -27.40
C LYS A 422 -22.23 18.92 -27.27
N PRO A 423 -21.52 19.17 -28.38
CA PRO A 423 -20.28 19.92 -28.37
C PRO A 423 -20.51 21.40 -28.01
N PHE A 424 -19.42 22.12 -27.78
CA PHE A 424 -19.46 23.55 -27.50
C PHE A 424 -20.08 24.34 -28.70
N PRO A 425 -20.91 25.39 -28.48
CA PRO A 425 -21.48 26.22 -29.55
C PRO A 425 -20.41 26.81 -30.49
N SER A 426 -20.60 26.70 -31.81
CA SER A 426 -19.64 27.01 -32.89
C SER A 426 -19.11 28.45 -32.99
N PHE A 427 -19.43 29.34 -32.04
CA PHE A 427 -18.99 30.74 -32.02
C PHE A 427 -17.60 30.96 -31.41
N ILE A 428 -17.01 29.93 -30.80
CA ILE A 428 -15.65 29.95 -30.20
C ILE A 428 -14.71 29.13 -31.10
N SER A 429 -13.51 29.66 -31.36
CA SER A 429 -12.51 29.13 -32.30
C SER A 429 -12.33 27.62 -32.28
N SER A 430 -12.12 27.05 -33.48
CA SER A 430 -11.57 25.71 -33.64
C SER A 430 -10.21 25.59 -32.94
N GLY A 431 -9.95 24.46 -32.29
CA GLY A 431 -8.72 24.22 -31.53
C GLY A 431 -8.77 24.56 -30.04
N ILE A 432 -9.96 24.74 -29.47
CA ILE A 432 -10.15 24.89 -28.02
C ILE A 432 -10.72 23.58 -27.44
N TYR A 433 -10.07 23.10 -26.38
CA TYR A 433 -10.48 21.94 -25.59
C TYR A 433 -10.62 22.37 -24.13
N ALA A 434 -11.50 21.71 -23.39
CA ALA A 434 -11.58 21.86 -21.94
C ALA A 434 -11.78 20.50 -21.28
N SER A 435 -11.23 20.33 -20.08
CA SER A 435 -11.42 19.12 -19.29
C SER A 435 -11.65 19.46 -17.83
N ASP A 436 -12.53 18.70 -17.20
CA ASP A 436 -12.77 18.80 -15.76
C ASP A 436 -13.15 17.46 -15.13
N ALA A 437 -13.11 17.36 -13.80
CA ALA A 437 -13.50 16.18 -13.04
C ALA A 437 -14.29 16.52 -11.77
N SER A 438 -15.25 15.65 -11.45
CA SER A 438 -16.12 15.79 -10.29
C SER A 438 -16.08 14.52 -9.45
N MET A 439 -16.14 14.67 -8.12
CA MET A 439 -16.12 13.56 -7.16
C MET A 439 -17.22 13.71 -6.11
N LEU A 440 -17.98 12.64 -5.89
CA LEU A 440 -18.99 12.56 -4.83
C LEU A 440 -18.68 11.41 -3.87
N PRO A 441 -18.64 11.64 -2.54
CA PRO A 441 -18.63 12.95 -1.88
C PRO A 441 -17.28 13.67 -2.06
N ALA A 442 -17.24 14.99 -1.85
CA ALA A 442 -16.03 15.80 -2.04
C ALA A 442 -14.87 15.48 -1.07
N ALA A 443 -15.17 14.95 0.12
CA ALA A 443 -14.17 14.57 1.13
C ALA A 443 -14.43 13.13 1.64
N PRO A 444 -14.15 12.10 0.82
CA PRO A 444 -14.41 10.72 1.19
C PRO A 444 -13.34 10.18 2.16
N SER A 445 -13.76 9.32 3.09
CA SER A 445 -12.81 8.46 3.81
C SER A 445 -12.36 7.28 2.91
N PHE A 446 -11.25 6.62 3.25
CA PHE A 446 -10.60 5.60 2.39
C PHE A 446 -11.50 4.44 1.92
N ARG A 447 -12.58 4.12 2.66
CA ARG A 447 -13.53 3.04 2.32
C ARG A 447 -14.93 3.53 2.00
N HIS A 448 -15.10 4.85 1.90
CA HIS A 448 -16.38 5.41 1.51
C HIS A 448 -16.60 5.19 0.01
N GLN A 449 -17.78 4.70 -0.36
CA GLN A 449 -18.15 4.61 -1.77
C GLN A 449 -18.12 6.01 -2.37
N ARG A 450 -17.48 6.11 -3.52
CA ARG A 450 -17.35 7.37 -4.23
C ARG A 450 -17.47 7.16 -5.72
N SER A 451 -17.97 8.18 -6.38
CA SER A 451 -18.05 8.22 -7.84
C SER A 451 -17.21 9.39 -8.32
N VAL A 452 -16.30 9.11 -9.25
CA VAL A 452 -15.50 10.12 -9.93
C VAL A 452 -15.87 10.09 -11.39
N THR A 453 -16.29 11.24 -11.91
CA THR A 453 -16.59 11.47 -13.31
C THR A 453 -15.59 12.47 -13.85
N LEU A 454 -15.18 12.26 -15.09
CA LEU A 454 -14.39 13.21 -15.83
C LEU A 454 -15.18 13.66 -17.06
N SER A 455 -14.81 14.82 -17.57
CA SER A 455 -15.36 15.37 -18.79
C SER A 455 -14.24 15.93 -19.66
N SER A 456 -14.46 15.84 -20.96
CA SER A 456 -13.64 16.51 -21.97
C SER A 456 -14.55 17.05 -23.06
N ILE A 457 -14.42 18.34 -23.35
CA ILE A 457 -15.28 19.06 -24.29
C ILE A 457 -14.41 19.73 -25.34
N SER A 458 -14.86 19.64 -26.59
CA SER A 458 -14.30 20.36 -27.74
C SER A 458 -15.42 21.00 -28.56
N HIS A 459 -15.03 21.71 -29.62
CA HIS A 459 -15.94 22.26 -30.62
C HIS A 459 -16.67 21.20 -31.46
N SER A 460 -16.14 19.97 -31.54
CA SER A 460 -16.69 18.89 -32.39
C SER A 460 -17.33 17.75 -31.61
N SER A 461 -16.91 17.52 -30.38
CA SER A 461 -17.44 16.46 -29.50
C SER A 461 -17.37 16.84 -28.03
N ALA A 462 -18.19 16.20 -27.21
CA ALA A 462 -18.10 16.24 -25.75
C ALA A 462 -18.15 14.81 -25.22
N LEU A 463 -17.38 14.49 -24.19
CA LEU A 463 -17.29 13.17 -23.59
C LEU A 463 -17.37 13.30 -22.07
N ALA A 464 -18.14 12.40 -21.45
CA ALA A 464 -18.07 12.14 -20.03
C ALA A 464 -17.76 10.65 -19.81
N MET A 465 -16.88 10.35 -18.85
CA MET A 465 -16.54 8.99 -18.45
C MET A 465 -16.55 8.89 -16.93
N ASN A 466 -16.77 7.69 -16.40
CA ASN A 466 -16.62 7.43 -14.98
C ASN A 466 -15.36 6.62 -14.69
N LEU A 467 -14.87 6.69 -13.45
CA LEU A 467 -13.69 5.95 -12.98
C LEU A 467 -14.05 4.75 -12.08
N ASP A 468 -15.19 4.10 -12.32
CA ASP A 468 -15.62 2.90 -11.56
C ASP A 468 -14.61 1.75 -11.67
N CYS A 469 -13.74 1.75 -12.68
CA CYS A 469 -12.63 0.80 -12.81
C CYS A 469 -11.64 0.85 -11.64
N PHE A 470 -11.54 1.99 -10.95
CA PHE A 470 -10.76 2.18 -9.73
C PHE A 470 -11.57 1.92 -8.44
N ARG A 471 -12.87 1.62 -8.53
CA ARG A 471 -13.75 1.40 -7.36
C ARG A 471 -13.59 2.54 -6.32
N THR A 472 -13.45 2.19 -5.05
CA THR A 472 -13.26 3.17 -3.96
C THR A 472 -11.84 3.73 -3.92
N SER A 473 -10.89 3.34 -4.78
CA SER A 473 -9.58 4.02 -4.87
C SER A 473 -9.60 5.25 -5.78
N ALA A 474 -10.68 5.47 -6.54
CA ALA A 474 -10.84 6.62 -7.41
C ALA A 474 -10.78 7.96 -6.66
N TRP A 475 -9.84 8.83 -7.00
CA TRP A 475 -9.76 10.20 -6.48
C TRP A 475 -10.06 11.22 -7.58
N VAL A 476 -10.49 12.43 -7.20
CA VAL A 476 -10.71 13.53 -8.14
C VAL A 476 -9.49 13.75 -9.04
N TYR A 477 -8.28 13.63 -8.51
CA TYR A 477 -7.01 13.74 -9.27
C TYR A 477 -6.87 12.71 -10.38
N HIS A 478 -7.43 11.50 -10.22
CA HIS A 478 -7.48 10.53 -11.32
C HIS A 478 -8.39 11.07 -12.43
N GLY A 479 -9.56 11.62 -12.05
CA GLY A 479 -10.48 12.25 -12.98
C GLY A 479 -9.83 13.39 -13.76
N GLU A 480 -9.12 14.27 -13.06
CA GLU A 480 -8.38 15.39 -13.65
C GLU A 480 -7.37 14.87 -14.69
N THR A 481 -6.55 13.88 -14.30
CA THR A 481 -5.53 13.31 -15.17
C THR A 481 -6.14 12.63 -16.40
N TYR A 482 -7.21 11.86 -16.23
CA TYR A 482 -7.91 11.22 -17.34
C TYR A 482 -8.62 12.22 -18.26
N GLY A 483 -9.11 13.34 -17.74
CA GLY A 483 -9.67 14.43 -18.54
C GLY A 483 -8.63 15.03 -19.50
N LEU A 484 -7.39 15.21 -19.02
CA LEU A 484 -6.26 15.65 -19.86
C LEU A 484 -5.91 14.60 -20.93
N VAL A 485 -5.84 13.33 -20.54
CA VAL A 485 -5.54 12.22 -21.46
C VAL A 485 -6.61 12.13 -22.55
N ALA A 486 -7.89 12.12 -22.20
CA ALA A 486 -8.99 12.05 -23.16
C ALA A 486 -8.95 13.22 -24.16
N SER A 487 -8.74 14.44 -23.67
CA SER A 487 -8.63 15.63 -24.51
C SER A 487 -7.46 15.56 -25.48
N THR A 488 -6.31 15.06 -25.00
CA THR A 488 -5.10 14.88 -25.82
C THR A 488 -5.32 13.82 -26.90
N ILE A 489 -5.93 12.70 -26.56
CA ILE A 489 -6.30 11.63 -27.51
C ILE A 489 -7.21 12.18 -28.60
N HIS A 490 -8.25 12.94 -28.23
CA HIS A 490 -9.18 13.53 -29.19
C HIS A 490 -8.47 14.52 -30.14
N GLN A 491 -7.56 15.33 -29.59
CA GLN A 491 -6.75 16.24 -30.39
C GLN A 491 -5.91 15.52 -31.45
N TYR A 492 -5.22 14.42 -31.08
CA TYR A 492 -4.34 13.69 -32.00
C TYR A 492 -5.08 13.07 -33.19
N ASN A 493 -6.38 12.80 -33.05
CA ASN A 493 -7.18 12.17 -34.10
C ASN A 493 -7.90 13.19 -35.01
N LEU A 494 -7.79 14.48 -34.72
CA LEU A 494 -8.31 15.54 -35.58
C LEU A 494 -7.28 15.96 -36.64
N PRO A 495 -7.73 16.31 -37.86
CA PRO A 495 -6.82 16.79 -38.91
C PRO A 495 -6.06 18.04 -38.42
N PRO A 496 -4.79 18.22 -38.84
CA PRO A 496 -3.99 19.35 -38.42
C PRO A 496 -4.71 20.67 -38.77
N PRO A 497 -4.65 21.67 -37.89
CA PRO A 497 -5.32 22.94 -38.14
C PRO A 497 -4.79 23.57 -39.44
N PRO A 498 -5.64 24.30 -40.20
CA PRO A 498 -5.18 25.05 -41.36
C PRO A 498 -4.07 26.04 -40.94
N PRO A 499 -3.13 26.38 -41.85
CA PRO A 499 -1.88 27.08 -41.55
C PRO A 499 -2.02 28.49 -40.94
N HIS A 500 -3.25 29.00 -40.82
CA HIS A 500 -3.58 30.32 -40.27
C HIS A 500 -4.02 30.30 -38.80
N LEU A 501 -4.19 29.13 -38.19
CA LEU A 501 -4.49 28.97 -36.76
C LEU A 501 -3.22 28.64 -35.98
N PRO A 502 -3.14 28.98 -34.68
CA PRO A 502 -2.01 28.62 -33.84
C PRO A 502 -1.73 27.12 -33.95
N SER A 503 -0.44 26.78 -34.11
CA SER A 503 0.07 25.43 -34.36
C SER A 503 -0.22 24.44 -33.21
N SER A 504 -0.59 24.95 -32.04
CA SER A 504 -0.93 24.17 -30.86
C SER A 504 -2.32 24.55 -30.36
N PRO A 505 -3.30 23.64 -30.32
CA PRO A 505 -4.59 23.89 -29.70
C PRO A 505 -4.44 24.13 -28.20
N ALA A 506 -5.36 24.92 -27.63
CA ALA A 506 -5.35 25.28 -26.22
C ALA A 506 -6.27 24.34 -25.42
N LEU A 507 -5.72 23.70 -24.38
CA LEU A 507 -6.48 22.94 -23.40
C LEU A 507 -6.69 23.80 -22.14
N TYR A 508 -7.94 24.11 -21.85
CA TYR A 508 -8.35 24.83 -20.65
C TYR A 508 -8.72 23.86 -19.54
N THR A 509 -8.12 24.08 -18.38
CA THR A 509 -8.33 23.28 -17.18
C THR A 509 -7.97 24.13 -15.97
N ASP A 510 -8.70 23.97 -14.88
CA ASP A 510 -8.41 24.56 -13.58
C ASP A 510 -7.74 23.58 -12.62
N HIS A 511 -7.24 22.43 -13.12
CA HIS A 511 -6.52 21.42 -12.35
C HIS A 511 -5.21 21.99 -11.78
N LEU A 512 -5.29 22.64 -10.61
CA LEU A 512 -4.17 23.30 -9.94
C LEU A 512 -3.02 22.34 -9.64
N ASN A 513 -3.31 21.05 -9.46
CA ASN A 513 -2.28 20.03 -9.27
C ASN A 513 -1.66 19.56 -10.58
N SER A 514 -2.44 19.42 -11.64
CA SER A 514 -1.92 19.03 -12.96
C SER A 514 -1.05 20.13 -13.58
N SER A 515 -1.43 21.40 -13.43
CA SER A 515 -0.59 22.54 -13.83
C SER A 515 0.74 22.58 -13.08
N ARG A 516 0.76 22.24 -11.78
CA ARG A 516 2.00 22.07 -11.00
C ARG A 516 2.84 20.92 -11.54
N ILE A 517 2.26 19.74 -11.77
CA ILE A 517 2.98 18.57 -12.29
C ILE A 517 3.59 18.88 -13.66
N ILE A 518 2.81 19.45 -14.58
CA ILE A 518 3.26 19.83 -15.93
C ILE A 518 4.36 20.90 -15.86
N SER A 519 4.19 21.94 -15.03
CA SER A 519 5.22 22.97 -14.84
C SER A 519 6.53 22.40 -14.27
N SER A 520 6.44 21.42 -13.36
CA SER A 520 7.59 20.75 -12.76
C SER A 520 8.31 19.81 -13.74
N ALA A 521 7.56 19.15 -14.63
CA ALA A 521 8.11 18.22 -15.61
C ALA A 521 8.73 18.94 -16.83
N LEU A 522 8.21 20.11 -17.20
CA LEU A 522 8.63 20.83 -18.42
C LEU A 522 9.53 22.05 -18.16
N HIS A 523 9.84 22.38 -16.90
CA HIS A 523 10.57 23.61 -16.53
C HIS A 523 10.02 24.88 -17.18
N ILE A 524 8.70 24.92 -17.43
CA ILE A 524 8.03 26.08 -18.04
C ILE A 524 7.71 27.06 -16.91
N PRO A 525 8.03 28.37 -17.05
CA PRO A 525 7.63 29.35 -16.06
C PRO A 525 6.10 29.31 -15.88
N PRO A 526 5.59 29.43 -14.64
CA PRO A 526 4.16 29.36 -14.39
C PRO A 526 3.45 30.40 -15.25
N SER A 527 2.60 29.94 -16.17
CA SER A 527 1.79 30.81 -17.00
C SER A 527 0.96 31.74 -16.10
N PRO A 528 0.82 33.03 -16.43
CA PRO A 528 0.10 33.99 -15.61
C PRO A 528 -1.32 33.48 -15.31
N HIS A 529 -1.68 33.50 -14.02
CA HIS A 529 -2.97 33.06 -13.48
C HIS A 529 -4.15 33.86 -14.06
N GLN A 530 -4.64 33.49 -15.24
CA GLN A 530 -5.80 34.10 -15.86
C GLN A 530 -6.87 33.11 -16.31
N TRP A 531 -6.94 31.87 -15.82
CA TRP A 531 -7.88 30.86 -16.36
C TRP A 531 -8.80 30.19 -15.33
N SER A 532 -9.61 30.98 -14.61
CA SER A 532 -10.75 30.44 -13.83
C SER A 532 -12.12 30.90 -14.35
N SER A 533 -12.17 31.76 -15.38
CA SER A 533 -13.41 32.44 -15.80
C SER A 533 -13.71 32.34 -17.30
N LEU A 534 -13.18 31.34 -17.99
CA LEU A 534 -13.60 31.08 -19.37
C LEU A 534 -14.86 30.20 -19.38
N PRO A 535 -15.90 30.55 -20.17
CA PRO A 535 -17.16 29.80 -20.25
C PRO A 535 -16.97 28.30 -20.54
N VAL A 536 -15.87 27.94 -21.20
CA VAL A 536 -15.57 26.57 -21.63
C VAL A 536 -15.20 25.65 -20.47
N ASN A 537 -14.43 26.13 -19.47
CA ASN A 537 -14.12 25.30 -18.29
C ASN A 537 -15.36 25.07 -17.42
N ALA A 538 -16.19 26.10 -17.25
CA ALA A 538 -17.47 25.99 -16.53
C ALA A 538 -18.46 25.01 -17.19
N LEU A 539 -18.34 24.77 -18.50
CA LEU A 539 -19.12 23.74 -19.19
C LEU A 539 -18.56 22.34 -18.95
N ALA A 540 -17.24 22.18 -18.89
CA ALA A 540 -16.60 20.92 -18.51
C ALA A 540 -16.99 20.55 -17.07
N ASP A 541 -16.88 21.48 -16.11
CA ASP A 541 -17.35 21.29 -14.73
C ASP A 541 -18.82 20.86 -14.70
N ARG A 542 -19.71 21.61 -15.37
CA ARG A 542 -21.13 21.29 -15.42
C ARG A 542 -21.39 19.90 -16.03
N LEU A 543 -20.62 19.51 -17.04
CA LEU A 543 -20.75 18.18 -17.65
C LEU A 543 -20.26 17.09 -16.69
N ALA A 544 -19.10 17.25 -16.05
CA ALA A 544 -18.57 16.31 -15.07
C ALA A 544 -19.52 16.14 -13.89
N SER A 545 -19.91 17.25 -13.27
CA SER A 545 -20.80 17.31 -12.11
C SER A 545 -22.23 16.89 -12.46
N GLY A 546 -22.77 17.28 -13.61
CA GLY A 546 -24.09 16.86 -14.08
C GLY A 546 -24.15 15.37 -14.40
N SER A 547 -23.06 14.80 -14.93
CA SER A 547 -22.98 13.37 -15.28
C SER A 547 -23.06 12.44 -14.07
N GLN A 548 -22.78 12.93 -12.86
CA GLN A 548 -22.92 12.19 -11.61
C GLN A 548 -24.39 11.85 -11.29
N TYR A 549 -25.33 12.65 -11.78
CA TYR A 549 -26.76 12.52 -11.47
C TYR A 549 -27.58 11.90 -12.61
N LEU A 550 -26.94 11.46 -13.69
CA LEU A 550 -27.62 10.81 -14.81
C LEU A 550 -28.13 9.43 -14.39
N GLN A 551 -29.33 9.07 -14.86
CA GLN A 551 -29.92 7.74 -14.63
C GLN A 551 -29.06 6.62 -15.24
N LEU A 552 -28.47 6.86 -16.40
CA LEU A 552 -27.46 6.01 -17.02
C LEU A 552 -26.09 6.59 -16.70
N ARG A 553 -25.26 5.82 -15.98
CA ARG A 553 -23.90 6.24 -15.68
C ARG A 553 -23.09 6.40 -16.97
N PRO A 554 -22.17 7.39 -17.03
CA PRO A 554 -21.22 7.49 -18.12
C PRO A 554 -20.42 6.18 -18.29
N PRO A 555 -19.94 5.88 -19.50
CA PRO A 555 -19.13 4.68 -19.74
C PRO A 555 -17.86 4.69 -18.86
N PRO A 556 -17.40 3.52 -18.40
CA PRO A 556 -16.20 3.44 -17.56
C PRO A 556 -14.94 3.71 -18.39
N ALA A 557 -14.02 4.48 -17.82
CA ALA A 557 -12.71 4.71 -18.40
C ALA A 557 -11.84 3.43 -18.37
N PRO A 558 -10.93 3.23 -19.34
CA PRO A 558 -10.02 2.09 -19.34
C PRO A 558 -9.03 2.16 -18.17
N LEU A 559 -8.73 1.03 -17.53
CA LEU A 559 -7.78 0.97 -16.42
C LEU A 559 -6.32 1.04 -16.93
N PRO A 560 -5.45 1.92 -16.39
CA PRO A 560 -4.16 2.27 -17.00
C PRO A 560 -3.04 1.36 -16.50
N THR A 561 -3.32 0.06 -16.45
CA THR A 561 -2.39 -0.98 -15.94
C THR A 561 -1.08 -1.07 -16.72
N PHE A 562 -0.97 -0.44 -17.88
CA PHE A 562 0.24 -0.35 -18.70
C PHE A 562 1.22 0.74 -18.23
N PHE A 563 0.81 1.58 -17.28
CA PHE A 563 1.64 2.63 -16.68
C PHE A 563 1.87 2.43 -15.17
N MET A 564 1.11 1.55 -14.54
CA MET A 564 1.29 1.19 -13.12
C MET A 564 2.63 0.48 -12.88
N ASP A 565 3.11 0.50 -11.63
CA ASP A 565 4.26 -0.31 -11.22
C ASP A 565 4.00 -1.81 -11.49
N SER A 566 5.08 -2.58 -11.68
CA SER A 566 4.98 -4.02 -11.98
C SER A 566 4.18 -4.79 -10.92
N PHE A 567 4.27 -4.39 -9.65
CA PHE A 567 3.54 -5.00 -8.56
C PHE A 567 2.72 -3.95 -7.81
N MET A 568 1.40 -4.12 -7.72
CA MET A 568 0.51 -3.16 -7.07
C MET A 568 -0.30 -3.82 -5.96
N LEU A 569 -0.49 -3.10 -4.85
CA LEU A 569 -1.41 -3.51 -3.79
C LEU A 569 -2.85 -3.45 -4.31
N TYR A 570 -3.62 -4.49 -4.01
CA TYR A 570 -5.01 -4.65 -4.45
C TYR A 570 -5.90 -5.11 -3.29
N SER A 571 -7.05 -4.45 -3.16
CA SER A 571 -8.14 -4.84 -2.27
C SER A 571 -9.36 -5.23 -3.10
N PRO A 572 -10.05 -6.34 -2.81
CA PRO A 572 -11.30 -6.70 -3.48
C PRO A 572 -12.36 -5.60 -3.39
N ASN A 573 -12.40 -4.89 -2.26
CA ASN A 573 -13.38 -3.81 -2.06
C ASN A 573 -12.93 -2.52 -2.74
N ASP A 574 -11.62 -2.23 -2.72
CA ASP A 574 -11.11 -0.91 -3.09
C ASP A 574 -10.41 -0.81 -4.45
N GLY A 575 -10.12 -1.95 -5.10
CA GLY A 575 -9.35 -1.97 -6.34
C GLY A 575 -7.84 -1.81 -6.11
N TYR A 576 -7.15 -1.23 -7.09
CA TYR A 576 -5.72 -0.94 -7.00
C TYR A 576 -5.46 0.26 -6.09
N VAL A 577 -4.56 0.09 -5.12
CA VAL A 577 -4.18 1.12 -4.15
C VAL A 577 -2.89 1.78 -4.62
N GLU A 578 -3.03 2.93 -5.29
CA GLU A 578 -1.89 3.62 -5.94
C GLU A 578 -1.12 4.54 -5.01
N THR A 579 -1.78 5.14 -4.02
CA THR A 579 -1.18 6.17 -3.18
C THR A 579 -1.37 5.90 -1.69
N SER A 580 -0.38 6.36 -0.92
CA SER A 580 -0.43 6.45 0.53
C SER A 580 -0.77 5.13 1.21
N ILE A 581 -0.09 4.04 0.84
CA ILE A 581 -0.19 2.73 1.54
C ILE A 581 0.00 2.91 3.05
N SER A 582 0.88 3.82 3.45
CA SER A 582 1.15 4.19 4.84
C SER A 582 -0.04 4.77 5.60
N SER A 583 -1.05 5.34 4.92
CA SER A 583 -2.31 5.78 5.52
C SER A 583 -3.48 4.85 5.23
N TYR A 584 -3.47 4.18 4.08
CA TYR A 584 -4.50 3.21 3.69
C TYR A 584 -4.46 1.96 4.58
N LEU A 585 -3.30 1.34 4.77
CA LEU A 585 -3.17 0.12 5.57
C LEU A 585 -3.64 0.30 7.01
N PRO A 586 -3.26 1.34 7.77
CA PRO A 586 -3.82 1.57 9.11
C PRO A 586 -5.35 1.62 9.14
N SER A 587 -5.98 2.23 8.13
CA SER A 587 -7.45 2.27 8.02
C SER A 587 -8.03 0.85 7.84
N VAL A 588 -7.42 0.04 6.97
CA VAL A 588 -7.81 -1.37 6.77
C VAL A 588 -7.62 -2.19 8.05
N LEU A 589 -6.42 -2.14 8.64
CA LEU A 589 -6.07 -2.89 9.85
C LEU A 589 -7.04 -2.59 10.98
N THR A 590 -7.40 -1.31 11.14
CA THR A 590 -8.28 -0.92 12.23
C THR A 590 -9.73 -1.28 11.95
N SER A 591 -10.19 -1.21 10.69
CA SER A 591 -11.52 -1.68 10.31
C SER A 591 -11.67 -3.19 10.56
N THR A 592 -10.65 -3.98 10.26
CA THR A 592 -10.62 -5.43 10.57
C THR A 592 -10.68 -5.68 12.07
N LEU A 593 -9.86 -4.95 12.86
CA LEU A 593 -9.84 -5.07 14.31
C LEU A 593 -11.19 -4.69 14.95
N TYR A 594 -11.78 -3.57 14.52
CA TYR A 594 -13.07 -3.12 15.02
C TYR A 594 -14.22 -4.09 14.69
N SER A 595 -14.14 -4.77 13.54
CA SER A 595 -15.13 -5.76 13.12
C SER A 595 -14.95 -7.13 13.80
N SER A 596 -13.85 -7.33 14.54
CA SER A 596 -13.58 -8.60 15.20
C SER A 596 -14.55 -8.83 16.37
N PRO A 597 -15.15 -10.02 16.53
CA PRO A 597 -16.01 -10.33 17.67
C PRO A 597 -15.26 -10.32 19.01
N ASP A 598 -13.93 -10.48 18.97
CA ASP A 598 -13.05 -10.40 20.14
C ASP A 598 -12.79 -8.96 20.59
N PHE A 599 -13.07 -7.99 19.71
CA PHE A 599 -12.95 -6.58 20.04
C PHE A 599 -14.11 -6.17 20.96
N ARG A 600 -13.84 -6.22 22.26
CA ARG A 600 -14.74 -5.75 23.32
C ARG A 600 -14.23 -4.41 23.87
N PRO A 601 -14.51 -3.26 23.23
CA PRO A 601 -14.41 -2.00 23.94
C PRO A 601 -15.37 -2.08 25.13
N ALA A 602 -15.02 -1.45 26.26
CA ALA A 602 -15.83 -1.57 27.46
C ALA A 602 -17.32 -1.30 27.15
N THR A 603 -18.16 -2.23 27.55
CA THR A 603 -19.61 -2.32 27.22
C THR A 603 -20.45 -1.15 27.71
N THR A 604 -19.84 -0.15 28.36
CA THR A 604 -20.50 0.97 29.05
C THR A 604 -20.74 2.19 28.16
N MET A 605 -20.26 2.19 26.91
CA MET A 605 -20.67 3.11 25.83
C MET A 605 -20.62 2.43 24.45
N LEU A 606 -21.46 1.40 24.23
CA LEU A 606 -21.66 0.84 22.89
C LEU A 606 -22.45 1.85 22.04
N LEU A 607 -21.74 2.71 21.33
CA LEU A 607 -22.27 3.78 20.50
C LEU A 607 -23.28 3.38 19.41
N PRO A 608 -23.29 2.16 18.83
CA PRO A 608 -24.36 1.78 17.89
C PRO A 608 -25.77 1.95 18.45
N PHE A 609 -25.92 1.95 19.78
CA PHE A 609 -27.19 2.14 20.48
C PHE A 609 -27.53 3.60 20.80
N TYR A 610 -26.60 4.56 20.68
CA TYR A 610 -26.78 5.92 21.24
C TYR A 610 -26.34 7.08 20.32
N ASP A 611 -25.29 6.94 19.50
CA ASP A 611 -24.88 7.97 18.52
C ASP A 611 -24.08 7.31 17.37
N GLN A 612 -24.52 7.51 16.14
CA GLN A 612 -23.88 6.96 14.93
C GLN A 612 -23.00 8.00 14.22
N HIS A 613 -22.89 9.22 14.75
CA HIS A 613 -22.08 10.27 14.16
C HIS A 613 -20.61 10.15 14.57
N THR A 614 -19.72 10.43 13.61
CA THR A 614 -18.29 10.54 13.90
C THR A 614 -18.04 11.72 14.83
N PRO A 615 -17.24 11.55 15.91
CA PRO A 615 -16.98 12.64 16.84
C PRO A 615 -16.23 13.78 16.12
N PRO A 616 -16.50 15.06 16.48
CA PRO A 616 -15.80 16.18 15.90
C PRO A 616 -14.30 16.06 16.17
N GLU A 617 -13.45 16.30 15.18
CA GLU A 617 -12.00 16.07 15.31
C GLU A 617 -11.30 17.07 16.23
N HIS A 618 -11.71 18.33 16.21
CA HIS A 618 -11.01 19.44 16.87
C HIS A 618 -10.71 19.21 18.37
N PRO A 619 -11.67 18.76 19.21
CA PRO A 619 -11.44 18.51 20.64
C PRO A 619 -10.37 17.47 20.94
N TYR A 620 -10.18 16.49 20.06
CA TYR A 620 -9.29 15.34 20.27
C TYR A 620 -7.95 15.50 19.54
N LEU A 621 -7.93 16.28 18.46
CA LEU A 621 -6.72 16.47 17.66
C LEU A 621 -6.01 17.80 17.95
N ARG A 622 -6.75 18.87 18.29
CA ARG A 622 -6.26 20.26 18.25
C ARG A 622 -6.47 21.09 19.51
N ALA A 623 -7.42 20.72 20.38
CA ALA A 623 -7.75 21.54 21.55
C ALA A 623 -6.58 21.66 22.55
N SER A 624 -6.33 22.91 22.96
CA SER A 624 -5.30 23.27 23.96
C SER A 624 -5.68 22.88 25.38
N SER A 625 -6.98 22.78 25.69
CA SER A 625 -7.51 22.19 26.93
C SER A 625 -8.34 20.95 26.59
N ALA A 626 -7.77 19.77 26.76
CA ALA A 626 -8.40 18.50 26.38
C ALA A 626 -8.92 17.70 27.59
N TYR A 627 -9.42 18.39 28.62
CA TYR A 627 -10.02 17.72 29.78
C TYR A 627 -11.19 16.83 29.35
N SER A 628 -11.96 17.26 28.34
CA SER A 628 -13.03 16.45 27.73
C SER A 628 -12.51 15.16 27.09
N ALA A 629 -11.42 15.20 26.34
CA ALA A 629 -10.81 14.00 25.75
C ALA A 629 -10.29 13.05 26.83
N LEU A 630 -9.73 13.59 27.92
CA LEU A 630 -9.30 12.79 29.08
C LEU A 630 -10.50 12.14 29.78
N VAL A 631 -11.56 12.89 30.08
CA VAL A 631 -12.80 12.35 30.68
C VAL A 631 -13.41 11.26 29.80
N GLN A 632 -13.40 11.44 28.48
CA GLN A 632 -13.85 10.40 27.57
C GLN A 632 -12.94 9.16 27.56
N LEU A 633 -11.62 9.34 27.71
CA LEU A 633 -10.72 8.21 27.88
C LEU A 633 -11.06 7.46 29.17
N TYR A 634 -11.27 8.15 30.29
CA TYR A 634 -11.73 7.54 31.55
C TYR A 634 -13.04 6.77 31.35
N ALA A 635 -14.03 7.39 30.71
CA ALA A 635 -15.33 6.79 30.53
C ALA A 635 -15.30 5.56 29.60
N ARG A 636 -14.62 5.65 28.44
CA ARG A 636 -14.51 4.55 27.45
C ARG A 636 -13.59 3.43 27.89
N SER A 637 -12.69 3.68 28.83
CA SER A 637 -11.87 2.64 29.46
C SER A 637 -12.50 2.04 30.73
N ASP A 638 -13.75 2.40 31.03
CA ASP A 638 -14.49 2.01 32.25
C ASP A 638 -13.75 2.39 33.54
N GLN A 639 -12.96 3.47 33.51
CA GLN A 639 -12.20 3.98 34.66
C GLN A 639 -12.89 5.15 35.35
N LEU A 640 -13.99 5.66 34.78
CA LEU A 640 -14.79 6.68 35.46
C LEU A 640 -15.46 6.04 36.68
N ASP A 641 -15.29 6.69 37.82
CA ASP A 641 -15.63 6.14 39.13
C ASP A 641 -17.12 6.21 39.43
N THR A 642 -17.92 5.42 38.72
CA THR A 642 -19.38 5.28 38.94
C THR A 642 -19.68 4.11 39.87
N THR A 643 -20.81 4.13 40.59
CA THR A 643 -21.20 2.99 41.45
C THR A 643 -21.41 1.71 40.64
N TYR A 644 -21.85 1.78 39.38
CA TYR A 644 -21.92 0.62 38.49
C TYR A 644 -20.53 0.04 38.17
N THR A 645 -19.56 0.90 37.83
CA THR A 645 -18.17 0.47 37.60
C THR A 645 -17.55 -0.12 38.87
N ARG A 646 -17.80 0.48 40.04
CA ARG A 646 -17.35 -0.06 41.35
C ARG A 646 -18.00 -1.42 41.66
N PHE A 647 -19.31 -1.55 41.44
CA PHE A 647 -20.04 -2.81 41.62
C PHE A 647 -19.47 -3.92 40.73
N ARG A 648 -19.26 -3.65 39.43
CA ARG A 648 -18.68 -4.63 38.50
C ARG A 648 -17.28 -5.09 38.90
N ARG A 649 -16.47 -4.20 39.48
CA ARG A 649 -15.07 -4.47 39.82
C ARG A 649 -14.88 -5.12 41.18
N PHE A 650 -15.60 -4.64 42.19
CA PHE A 650 -15.37 -5.00 43.58
C PHE A 650 -16.53 -5.82 44.18
N GLY A 651 -17.72 -5.79 43.58
CA GLY A 651 -18.90 -6.54 44.04
C GLY A 651 -19.48 -6.12 45.39
N ASN A 652 -18.87 -5.12 46.06
CA ASN A 652 -19.17 -4.73 47.44
C ASN A 652 -19.98 -3.43 47.56
N VAL A 653 -20.39 -2.84 46.44
CA VAL A 653 -21.14 -1.57 46.40
C VAL A 653 -22.42 -1.77 45.60
N SER A 654 -23.54 -1.17 45.99
CA SER A 654 -24.76 -1.19 45.19
C SER A 654 -24.52 -0.52 43.82
N PRO A 655 -25.01 -1.08 42.69
CA PRO A 655 -24.87 -0.46 41.38
C PRO A 655 -25.83 0.72 41.14
N MET A 656 -26.70 1.02 42.11
CA MET A 656 -27.68 2.09 42.03
C MET A 656 -27.02 3.47 42.15
N CYS A 657 -27.67 4.48 41.57
CA CYS A 657 -27.23 5.87 41.65
C CYS A 657 -27.02 6.35 43.09
N ILE A 658 -25.83 6.87 43.38
CA ILE A 658 -25.46 7.44 44.69
C ILE A 658 -26.31 8.67 45.03
N SER A 659 -26.86 9.34 44.01
CA SER A 659 -27.78 10.47 44.17
C SER A 659 -29.23 10.04 44.46
N GLY A 660 -29.49 8.74 44.66
CA GLY A 660 -30.80 8.22 45.06
C GLY A 660 -31.81 8.02 43.92
N CYS A 661 -31.34 7.95 42.67
CA CYS A 661 -32.20 7.65 41.52
C CYS A 661 -32.50 6.14 41.45
N ASP A 662 -33.70 5.77 41.00
CA ASP A 662 -34.08 4.37 40.71
C ASP A 662 -33.52 3.92 39.35
N ALA A 663 -32.21 4.03 39.20
CA ALA A 663 -31.48 3.64 38.00
C ALA A 663 -30.05 3.21 38.36
N LEU A 664 -29.44 2.38 37.52
CA LEU A 664 -28.02 2.06 37.60
C LEU A 664 -27.19 3.31 37.35
N GLU A 665 -26.16 3.54 38.17
CA GLU A 665 -25.24 4.66 37.97
C GLU A 665 -24.26 4.37 36.83
N THR A 666 -24.77 4.41 35.61
CA THR A 666 -23.92 4.35 34.43
C THR A 666 -23.39 5.74 34.09
N VAL A 667 -22.32 5.79 33.30
CA VAL A 667 -21.79 7.04 32.75
C VAL A 667 -22.89 7.85 32.03
N HIS A 668 -23.72 7.17 31.24
CA HIS A 668 -24.85 7.79 30.54
C HIS A 668 -25.88 8.37 31.53
N HIS A 669 -26.25 7.61 32.56
CA HIS A 669 -27.14 8.11 33.60
C HIS A 669 -26.57 9.39 34.25
N VAL A 670 -25.30 9.41 34.67
CA VAL A 670 -24.70 10.59 35.32
C VAL A 670 -24.70 11.82 34.41
N PHE A 671 -24.28 11.67 33.15
CA PHE A 671 -24.09 12.81 32.25
C PHE A 671 -25.31 13.22 31.43
N VAL A 672 -26.33 12.39 31.30
CA VAL A 672 -27.49 12.64 30.42
C VAL A 672 -28.79 12.62 31.21
N SER A 673 -29.09 11.51 31.89
CA SER A 673 -30.46 11.26 32.40
C SER A 673 -30.65 11.65 33.88
N CYS A 674 -29.59 11.74 34.69
CA CYS A 674 -29.71 11.85 36.14
C CYS A 674 -30.33 13.21 36.54
N PRO A 675 -31.47 13.23 37.27
CA PRO A 675 -32.13 14.46 37.71
C PRO A 675 -31.27 15.31 38.65
N ALA A 676 -30.45 14.68 39.50
CA ALA A 676 -29.59 15.39 40.46
C ALA A 676 -28.58 16.32 39.78
N TYR A 677 -28.16 15.99 38.55
CA TYR A 677 -27.23 16.79 37.76
C TYR A 677 -27.90 17.68 36.70
N HIS A 678 -29.24 17.72 36.66
CA HIS A 678 -29.99 18.48 35.66
C HIS A 678 -29.67 19.98 35.69
N THR A 679 -29.57 20.57 36.90
CA THR A 679 -29.24 21.99 37.08
C THR A 679 -27.85 22.33 36.55
N PHE A 680 -26.87 21.44 36.72
CA PHE A 680 -25.52 21.60 36.16
C PHE A 680 -25.55 21.55 34.63
N ARG A 681 -26.34 20.65 34.02
CA ARG A 681 -26.51 20.58 32.56
C ARG A 681 -27.16 21.83 32.01
N GLN A 682 -28.22 22.33 32.66
CA GLN A 682 -28.85 23.60 32.28
C GLN A 682 -27.87 24.77 32.35
N HIS A 683 -27.10 24.88 33.43
CA HIS A 683 -26.09 25.93 33.60
C HIS A 683 -24.97 25.84 32.53
N ALA A 684 -24.49 24.62 32.22
CA ALA A 684 -23.50 24.40 31.17
C ALA A 684 -24.05 24.74 29.79
N THR A 685 -25.30 24.36 29.50
CA THR A 685 -26.01 24.69 28.25
C THR A 685 -26.12 26.20 28.08
N GLN A 686 -26.52 26.92 29.12
CA GLN A 686 -26.67 28.37 29.09
C GLN A 686 -25.32 29.08 28.86
N THR A 687 -24.27 28.61 29.52
CA THR A 687 -22.90 29.11 29.31
C THR A 687 -22.45 28.88 27.85
N LEU A 688 -22.67 27.67 27.31
CA LEU A 688 -22.33 27.34 25.92
C LEU A 688 -23.09 28.19 24.91
N ILE A 689 -24.40 28.40 25.11
CA ILE A 689 -25.20 29.29 24.25
C ILE A 689 -24.61 30.69 24.26
N THR A 690 -24.28 31.22 25.44
CA THR A 690 -23.77 32.59 25.61
C THR A 690 -22.42 32.77 24.89
N GLU A 691 -21.46 31.86 25.12
CA GLU A 691 -20.15 31.93 24.47
C GLU A 691 -20.21 31.65 22.96
N THR A 692 -21.03 30.67 22.53
CA THR A 692 -21.19 30.37 21.10
C THR A 692 -21.82 31.55 20.37
N SER A 693 -22.82 32.21 20.97
CA SER A 693 -23.42 33.43 20.41
C SER A 693 -22.37 34.53 20.27
N ARG A 694 -21.57 34.77 21.32
CA ARG A 694 -20.48 35.76 21.27
C ARG A 694 -19.47 35.48 20.16
N ILE A 695 -19.10 34.22 19.95
CA ILE A 695 -18.16 33.82 18.89
C ILE A 695 -18.80 34.00 17.49
N LEU A 696 -20.05 33.56 17.31
CA LEU A 696 -20.76 33.69 16.03
C LEU A 696 -20.97 35.16 15.64
N ASP A 697 -21.29 36.01 16.61
CA ASP A 697 -21.42 37.45 16.43
C ASP A 697 -20.07 38.07 16.01
N SER A 698 -18.96 37.63 16.63
CA SER A 698 -17.62 38.10 16.28
C SER A 698 -17.11 37.61 14.91
N ALA A 699 -17.69 36.53 14.39
CA ALA A 699 -17.29 35.89 13.14
C ALA A 699 -18.18 36.30 11.94
N GLU A 700 -19.11 37.25 12.13
CA GLU A 700 -20.01 37.79 11.09
C GLU A 700 -20.76 36.70 10.29
N VAL A 701 -21.14 35.60 10.95
CA VAL A 701 -21.77 34.44 10.30
C VAL A 701 -23.23 34.77 9.94
N PRO A 702 -23.75 34.36 8.76
CA PRO A 702 -25.14 34.60 8.38
C PRO A 702 -26.15 34.13 9.43
N LEU A 703 -27.17 34.94 9.71
CA LEU A 703 -28.21 34.72 10.73
C LEU A 703 -28.89 33.33 10.66
N LEU A 704 -29.08 32.79 9.44
CA LEU A 704 -29.68 31.48 9.22
C LEU A 704 -28.79 30.33 9.76
N ILE A 705 -27.48 30.46 9.57
CA ILE A 705 -26.47 29.52 10.06
C ILE A 705 -26.35 29.67 11.58
N CYS A 706 -26.32 30.90 12.12
CA CYS A 706 -26.29 31.15 13.57
C CYS A 706 -27.46 30.49 14.31
N ARG A 707 -28.68 30.64 13.78
CA ARG A 707 -29.88 29.99 14.35
C ARG A 707 -29.76 28.47 14.35
N SER A 708 -29.26 27.91 13.26
CA SER A 708 -29.08 26.46 13.11
C SER A 708 -28.06 25.92 14.13
N PHE A 709 -26.92 26.58 14.28
CA PHE A 709 -25.90 26.22 15.28
C PHE A 709 -26.42 26.34 16.72
N LEU A 710 -27.07 27.45 17.08
CA LEU A 710 -27.60 27.64 18.43
C LEU A 710 -28.72 26.65 18.77
N GLN A 711 -29.49 26.19 17.76
CA GLN A 711 -30.49 25.15 17.95
C GLN A 711 -29.85 23.79 18.23
N VAL A 712 -28.73 23.46 17.58
CA VAL A 712 -27.94 22.26 17.91
C VAL A 712 -27.36 22.37 19.33
N VAL A 713 -26.83 23.53 19.71
CA VAL A 713 -26.26 23.73 21.05
C VAL A 713 -27.30 23.57 22.16
N ARG A 714 -28.55 24.03 21.94
CA ARG A 714 -29.64 23.88 22.90
C ARG A 714 -30.00 22.42 23.17
N ARG A 715 -29.82 21.55 22.18
CA ARG A 715 -30.18 20.13 22.26
C ARG A 715 -29.03 19.23 22.73
N LEU A 716 -27.85 19.78 23.04
CA LEU A 716 -26.65 18.99 23.39
C LEU A 716 -26.81 18.11 24.63
N PHE A 717 -27.71 18.46 25.55
CA PHE A 717 -27.94 17.74 26.81
C PHE A 717 -29.40 17.28 26.97
N GLU A 718 -30.16 17.28 25.87
CA GLU A 718 -31.52 16.75 25.76
C GLU A 718 -31.44 15.41 25.02
N ASP A 719 -32.23 14.41 25.43
CA ASP A 719 -32.30 13.10 24.76
C ASP A 719 -32.88 13.19 23.33
#